data_AF-A0A7H8PME5-F1
#
_entry.id   AF-A0A7H8PME5-F1
#
_cell.length_a   1.000
_cell.length_b   1.000
_cell.length_c   1.000
_cell.angle_alpha   90.00
_cell.angle_beta   90.00
_cell.angle_gamma   90.00
#
_symmetry.space_group_name_H-M   'P 1'
#
loop_
_entity.id
_entity.type
_entity.pdbx_description
1 polymer ?
#
loop_
_entity_poly.entity_id
_entity_poly.type
_entity_poly.pdbx_seq_one_letter_code
_entity_poly.pdbx_strand_id
1 'polypeptide(L)'
;MRKSFSILNSDQINKYGYLIPVSVMEDMMWEKATVGVPMHLGHNMHRPIGCMIPYGLYFKPHLVRQLGLSLAPESDEDSKEIIDFKRYSQLQNLKEDITKNDGKLLELLKDKLSDDFKYVGAGTLTINDKEITSKYFPELFEGTDKNGLIYISDIEKKFTYKYHGVFIHNELPLCIYSHDYFRKSLSRLNNFHHLFLDEFMSHRGKENVTLRIAIDRDMIGYAPDFRQTLEFEYWFGPKYNDDISNISPGLTKHSSSEFEKYYYEVSSTEFYWNNNNNYKEFELEELKENEAPMIEDFYGCRYVHSIYDTSKKTFIHFDGAIRGYNTELYLDRIEQKLTEFGRKSDYKKLFRIDGSLKLKDWKSLITKYMQGNPLIYEYFEVEKPASQFDRLPKSKNLLEELVPHNLSKEDGIRLLVTYHKENKYKYCSSHNVSIYDVVQLGDISYSTLEVDVLEIQKALKRLGKNLHIKEDTLFGNIKDIYWNIPCIFHSDKNPQKDLELTISALKLVFSKMIKRDLDSIISFTLAWNMEDKEVRVSVCGHIELLHHWLSNFDTIPTIRNDFKKWLENQREYLNSNFQQVTDKPRILDIVQFDGVIYLKRQIVGEEFSPVPKEQDDLLICEYKIPNQENEKYSSLIDGSIRPVMAYIIDKQVCSKTNLEYSKSPYSKFLDNDVHKIVEKVSGLSFYWTDKPIY
;
A
#
# COMPACT_ATOMS: atom_id res chain seq x y z
N MET A 1 -3.66 13.96 -13.16
CA MET A 1 -3.57 12.68 -12.43
C MET A 1 -4.65 12.54 -11.36
N ARG A 2 -5.34 11.40 -11.35
CA ARG A 2 -6.34 11.01 -10.34
C ARG A 2 -5.67 10.62 -9.03
N LYS A 3 -6.17 11.15 -7.91
CA LYS A 3 -5.71 10.79 -6.56
C LYS A 3 -6.67 9.79 -5.90
N SER A 4 -6.12 8.77 -5.23
CA SER A 4 -6.89 7.86 -4.37
C SER A 4 -6.04 7.32 -3.22
N PHE A 5 -6.68 6.88 -2.14
CA PHE A 5 -5.98 6.15 -1.09
C PHE A 5 -5.90 4.66 -1.41
N SER A 6 -4.77 4.06 -1.07
CA SER A 6 -4.52 2.62 -1.13
C SER A 6 -4.05 2.12 0.23
N ILE A 7 -4.43 0.89 0.58
CA ILE A 7 -3.84 0.18 1.71
C ILE A 7 -2.63 -0.59 1.18
N LEU A 8 -1.44 -0.27 1.70
CA LEU A 8 -0.18 -0.89 1.25
C LEU A 8 0.09 -2.17 2.03
N ASN A 9 0.02 -2.07 3.35
CA ASN A 9 0.34 -3.13 4.29
C ASN A 9 -0.51 -2.99 5.56
N SER A 10 -0.45 -4.01 6.42
CA SER A 10 -1.00 -3.97 7.77
C SER A 10 -0.12 -4.72 8.76
N ASP A 11 -0.33 -4.47 10.05
CA ASP A 11 0.28 -5.22 11.16
C ASP A 11 -0.32 -6.63 11.38
N GLN A 12 -1.17 -7.11 10.47
CA GLN A 12 -1.72 -8.47 10.52
C GLN A 12 -0.79 -9.47 9.85
N ILE A 13 -0.87 -10.73 10.28
CA ILE A 13 -0.20 -11.83 9.61
C ILE A 13 -0.84 -11.99 8.22
N ASN A 14 -0.05 -11.78 7.18
CA ASN A 14 -0.47 -11.99 5.80
C ASN A 14 -0.52 -13.51 5.47
N LYS A 15 -1.07 -13.93 4.33
CA LYS A 15 -1.14 -15.38 4.00
C LYS A 15 0.22 -16.01 3.69
N TYR A 16 1.30 -15.23 3.64
CA TYR A 16 2.67 -15.72 3.60
C TYR A 16 3.26 -15.97 5.01
N GLY A 17 2.50 -15.68 6.07
CA GLY A 17 2.96 -15.81 7.45
C GLY A 17 3.83 -14.66 7.94
N TYR A 18 3.97 -13.57 7.16
CA TYR A 18 4.71 -12.39 7.59
C TYR A 18 3.81 -11.44 8.37
N LEU A 19 4.36 -10.91 9.45
CA LEU A 19 3.85 -9.78 10.21
C LEU A 19 4.81 -8.62 9.99
N ILE A 20 4.30 -7.43 9.66
CA ILE A 20 5.11 -6.22 9.53
C ILE A 20 4.84 -5.35 10.76
N PRO A 21 5.79 -5.23 11.71
CA PRO A 21 5.61 -4.41 12.91
C PRO A 21 5.39 -2.94 12.57
N VAL A 22 4.78 -2.18 13.49
CA VAL A 22 4.48 -0.75 13.27
C VAL A 22 5.76 0.05 13.06
N SER A 23 6.83 -0.28 13.80
CA SER A 23 8.15 0.34 13.65
C SER A 23 8.73 0.15 12.25
N VAL A 24 8.54 -1.03 11.65
CA VAL A 24 9.02 -1.32 10.29
C VAL A 24 8.16 -0.61 9.25
N MET A 25 6.83 -0.55 9.45
CA MET A 25 5.97 0.24 8.57
C MET A 25 6.30 1.73 8.65
N GLU A 26 6.71 2.26 9.82
CA GLU A 26 7.22 3.63 9.96
C GLU A 26 8.51 3.82 9.16
N ASP A 27 9.48 2.91 9.27
CA ASP A 27 10.75 2.99 8.53
C ASP A 27 10.49 3.05 7.01
N MET A 28 9.62 2.17 6.50
CA MET A 28 9.23 2.15 5.09
C MET A 28 8.60 3.47 4.62
N MET A 29 7.79 4.11 5.47
CA MET A 29 7.21 5.41 5.14
C MET A 29 8.24 6.53 5.23
N TRP A 30 9.06 6.56 6.28
CA TRP A 30 10.06 7.61 6.47
C TRP A 30 11.01 7.71 5.28
N GLU A 31 11.44 6.57 4.74
CA GLU A 31 12.37 6.50 3.60
C GLU A 31 11.74 7.00 2.28
N LYS A 32 10.45 6.79 2.06
CA LYS A 32 9.81 6.99 0.74
C LYS A 32 8.68 8.03 0.74
N ALA A 33 8.24 8.50 1.89
CA ALA A 33 7.31 9.63 2.00
C ALA A 33 7.91 10.83 1.25
N THR A 34 7.05 11.61 0.60
CA THR A 34 7.39 12.81 -0.20
C THR A 34 8.15 12.60 -1.51
N VAL A 35 8.74 11.42 -1.75
CA VAL A 35 9.46 11.07 -2.99
C VAL A 35 8.61 10.20 -3.91
N GLY A 36 7.83 9.28 -3.32
CA GLY A 36 6.99 8.33 -4.05
C GLY A 36 7.76 7.12 -4.60
N VAL A 37 7.01 6.15 -5.11
CA VAL A 37 7.47 4.88 -5.67
C VAL A 37 6.66 4.56 -6.92
N PRO A 38 7.27 4.15 -8.03
CA PRO A 38 6.53 3.80 -9.24
C PRO A 38 5.59 2.61 -9.00
N MET A 39 4.35 2.72 -9.50
CA MET A 39 3.37 1.64 -9.50
C MET A 39 3.43 0.88 -10.81
N HIS A 40 3.38 -0.44 -10.75
CA HIS A 40 3.48 -1.30 -11.91
C HIS A 40 2.33 -2.32 -11.94
N LEU A 41 1.84 -2.64 -13.14
CA LEU A 41 0.84 -3.69 -13.27
C LEU A 41 1.49 -5.07 -13.08
N GLY A 42 0.93 -5.89 -12.19
CA GLY A 42 1.38 -7.28 -11.99
C GLY A 42 2.85 -7.42 -11.55
N HIS A 43 3.42 -6.43 -10.88
CA HIS A 43 4.85 -6.34 -10.55
C HIS A 43 5.81 -6.27 -11.77
N ASN A 44 5.29 -6.01 -12.97
CA ASN A 44 6.13 -5.87 -14.18
C ASN A 44 6.62 -4.42 -14.32
N MET A 45 7.91 -4.17 -14.06
CA MET A 45 8.56 -2.85 -14.13
C MET A 45 8.57 -2.20 -15.53
N HIS A 46 8.15 -2.93 -16.57
CA HIS A 46 7.93 -2.38 -17.92
C HIS A 46 6.54 -1.78 -18.09
N ARG A 47 5.64 -1.96 -17.13
CA ARG A 47 4.23 -1.57 -17.20
C ARG A 47 3.89 -0.57 -16.10
N PRO A 48 4.45 0.64 -16.12
CA PRO A 48 4.12 1.66 -15.13
C PRO A 48 2.65 2.10 -15.30
N ILE A 49 1.92 2.16 -14.20
CA ILE A 49 0.49 2.54 -14.17
C ILE A 49 0.21 3.74 -13.26
N GLY A 50 1.23 4.27 -12.60
CA GLY A 50 1.09 5.39 -11.69
C GLY A 50 2.27 5.58 -10.75
N CYS A 51 2.05 6.41 -9.74
CA CYS A 51 2.97 6.66 -8.65
C CYS A 51 2.26 6.45 -7.30
N MET A 52 2.96 5.83 -6.36
CA MET A 52 2.51 5.59 -5.00
C MET A 52 3.33 6.44 -4.05
N ILE A 53 2.70 7.32 -3.28
CA ILE A 53 3.37 8.04 -2.21
C ILE A 53 2.98 7.37 -0.89
N PRO A 54 3.90 6.66 -0.18
CA PRO A 54 3.65 6.23 1.19
C PRO A 54 3.26 7.44 2.04
N TYR A 55 2.11 7.34 2.68
CA TYR A 55 1.35 8.51 3.11
C TYR A 55 1.24 8.61 4.63
N GLY A 56 0.80 7.53 5.28
CA GLY A 56 0.67 7.51 6.73
C GLY A 56 0.26 6.17 7.33
N LEU A 57 0.36 6.06 8.66
CA LEU A 57 -0.13 4.93 9.44
C LEU A 57 -1.49 5.28 10.03
N TYR A 58 -2.48 4.47 9.71
CA TYR A 58 -3.81 4.57 10.28
C TYR A 58 -4.03 3.46 11.30
N PHE A 59 -4.23 3.86 12.53
CA PHE A 59 -4.45 3.00 13.69
C PHE A 59 -5.94 2.98 14.02
N LYS A 60 -6.43 1.77 14.27
CA LYS A 60 -7.68 1.50 14.98
C LYS A 60 -7.46 0.32 15.93
N PRO A 61 -8.40 0.02 16.85
CA PRO A 61 -8.29 -1.15 17.70
C PRO A 61 -7.99 -2.42 16.90
N HIS A 62 -6.92 -3.12 17.29
CA HIS A 62 -6.45 -4.39 16.72
C HIS A 62 -5.95 -4.35 15.27
N LEU A 63 -5.80 -3.17 14.66
CA LEU A 63 -5.31 -3.06 13.28
C LEU A 63 -4.61 -1.73 13.01
N VAL A 64 -3.37 -1.82 12.50
CA VAL A 64 -2.67 -0.70 11.87
C VAL A 64 -2.56 -0.96 10.39
N ARG A 65 -2.87 0.06 9.59
CA ARG A 65 -2.71 0.04 8.13
C ARG A 65 -1.73 1.09 7.69
N GLN A 66 -0.82 0.71 6.81
CA GLN A 66 -0.02 1.65 6.05
C GLN A 66 -0.84 2.13 4.86
N LEU A 67 -1.08 3.43 4.79
CA LEU A 67 -1.79 4.11 3.71
C LEU A 67 -0.79 4.64 2.69
N GLY A 68 -1.15 4.58 1.41
CA GLY A 68 -0.48 5.27 0.32
C GLY A 68 -1.46 6.14 -0.46
N LEU A 69 -0.92 7.21 -1.06
CA LEU A 69 -1.62 8.04 -2.02
C LEU A 69 -1.25 7.61 -3.44
N SER A 70 -2.21 7.04 -4.16
CA SER A 70 -2.05 6.64 -5.56
C SER A 70 -2.32 7.80 -6.47
N LEU A 71 -1.43 7.99 -7.43
CA LEU A 71 -1.54 8.92 -8.54
C LEU A 71 -1.62 8.10 -9.82
N ALA A 72 -2.82 8.04 -10.42
CA ALA A 72 -3.04 7.36 -11.69
C ALA A 72 -3.13 8.40 -12.83
N PRO A 73 -2.54 8.13 -14.00
CA PRO A 73 -2.61 9.04 -15.12
C PRO A 73 -4.03 9.10 -15.71
N GLU A 74 -4.47 10.30 -16.10
CA GLU A 74 -5.77 10.55 -16.78
C GLU A 74 -5.58 11.11 -18.20
N SER A 75 -4.36 11.46 -18.58
CA SER A 75 -3.99 11.91 -19.93
C SER A 75 -2.66 11.32 -20.40
N ASP A 76 -2.30 11.57 -21.66
CA ASP A 76 -1.02 11.16 -22.23
C ASP A 76 0.15 11.93 -21.59
N GLU A 77 -0.05 13.20 -21.23
CA GLU A 77 0.94 14.00 -20.49
C GLU A 77 1.20 13.40 -19.10
N ASP A 78 0.14 13.07 -18.35
CA ASP A 78 0.28 12.39 -17.07
C ASP A 78 1.05 11.06 -17.24
N SER A 79 0.73 10.30 -18.29
CA SER A 79 1.38 9.01 -18.58
C SER A 79 2.88 9.19 -18.84
N LYS A 80 3.26 10.25 -19.58
CA LYS A 80 4.66 10.62 -19.80
C LYS A 80 5.37 11.00 -18.49
N GLU A 81 4.73 11.80 -17.64
CA GLU A 81 5.28 12.17 -16.33
C GLU A 81 5.54 10.92 -15.46
N ILE A 82 4.63 9.94 -15.47
CA ILE A 82 4.80 8.68 -14.76
C ILE A 82 6.00 7.88 -15.30
N ILE A 83 6.17 7.81 -16.61
CA ILE A 83 7.32 7.12 -17.24
C ILE A 83 8.64 7.80 -16.87
N ASP A 84 8.69 9.12 -16.92
CA ASP A 84 9.88 9.89 -16.58
C ASP A 84 10.20 9.80 -15.08
N PHE A 85 9.19 9.84 -14.21
CA PHE A 85 9.33 9.57 -12.78
C PHE A 85 9.88 8.17 -12.52
N LYS A 86 9.37 7.15 -13.21
CA LYS A 86 9.86 5.77 -13.07
C LYS A 86 11.34 5.68 -13.44
N ARG A 87 11.76 6.28 -14.55
CA ARG A 87 13.18 6.32 -14.97
C ARG A 87 14.03 7.05 -13.94
N TYR A 88 13.58 8.22 -13.49
CA TYR A 88 14.26 9.00 -12.46
C TYR A 88 14.44 8.20 -11.16
N SER A 89 13.37 7.57 -10.66
CA SER A 89 13.39 6.77 -9.43
C SER A 89 14.37 5.60 -9.53
N GLN A 90 14.40 4.89 -10.66
CA GLN A 90 15.36 3.81 -10.91
C GLN A 90 16.81 4.30 -10.89
N LEU A 91 17.10 5.42 -11.55
CA LEU A 91 18.43 6.01 -11.59
C LEU A 91 18.88 6.52 -10.21
N GLN A 92 17.98 7.12 -9.42
CA GLN A 92 18.31 7.56 -8.07
C GLN A 92 18.62 6.38 -7.14
N ASN A 93 17.77 5.34 -7.14
CA ASN A 93 18.03 4.15 -6.31
C ASN A 93 19.37 3.50 -6.68
N LEU A 94 19.69 3.39 -7.98
CA LEU A 94 20.97 2.85 -8.43
C LEU A 94 22.16 3.72 -8.00
N LYS A 95 22.03 5.05 -8.10
CA LYS A 95 23.05 6.00 -7.66
C LYS A 95 23.30 5.90 -6.15
N GLU A 96 22.26 5.76 -5.36
CA GLU A 96 22.35 5.54 -3.90
C GLU A 96 23.10 4.24 -3.59
N ASP A 97 22.75 3.14 -4.25
CA ASP A 97 23.42 1.85 -4.06
C ASP A 97 24.90 1.90 -4.50
N ILE A 98 25.23 2.56 -5.62
CA ILE A 98 26.63 2.79 -6.05
C ILE A 98 27.39 3.61 -5.00
N THR A 99 26.79 4.67 -4.49
CA THR A 99 27.42 5.55 -3.48
C THR A 99 27.67 4.79 -2.18
N LYS A 100 26.70 3.99 -1.74
CA LYS A 100 26.82 3.16 -0.52
C LYS A 100 27.88 2.07 -0.66
N ASN A 101 28.05 1.52 -1.87
CA ASN A 101 29.06 0.50 -2.15
C ASN A 101 30.50 1.04 -2.13
N ASP A 102 30.68 2.35 -2.35
CA ASP A 102 31.98 3.05 -2.30
C ASP A 102 33.03 2.43 -3.25
N GLY A 103 32.61 2.05 -4.46
CA GLY A 103 33.48 1.53 -5.51
C GLY A 103 33.99 0.09 -5.31
N LYS A 104 33.65 -0.58 -4.21
CA LYS A 104 34.17 -1.93 -3.88
C LYS A 104 33.88 -2.98 -4.94
N LEU A 105 32.67 -3.00 -5.50
CA LEU A 105 32.31 -3.96 -6.56
C LEU A 105 33.13 -3.72 -7.82
N LEU A 106 33.31 -2.46 -8.21
CA LEU A 106 34.10 -2.09 -9.38
C LEU A 106 35.55 -2.56 -9.22
N GLU A 107 36.15 -2.31 -8.06
CA GLU A 107 37.54 -2.67 -7.79
C GLU A 107 37.77 -4.18 -7.90
N LEU A 108 36.81 -5.00 -7.45
CA LEU A 108 36.89 -6.47 -7.51
C LEU A 108 36.85 -7.02 -8.93
N LEU A 109 36.20 -6.31 -9.86
CA LEU A 109 35.92 -6.82 -11.21
C LEU A 109 36.71 -6.10 -12.32
N LYS A 110 37.31 -4.93 -12.04
CA LYS A 110 37.91 -4.01 -13.02
C LYS A 110 38.79 -4.67 -14.09
N ASP A 111 39.56 -5.71 -13.73
CA ASP A 111 40.50 -6.37 -14.65
C ASP A 111 39.81 -7.26 -15.70
N LYS A 112 38.50 -7.51 -15.56
CA LYS A 112 37.70 -8.36 -16.46
C LYS A 112 36.51 -7.64 -17.11
N LEU A 113 36.32 -6.35 -16.82
CA LEU A 113 35.23 -5.55 -17.38
C LEU A 113 35.55 -5.03 -18.78
N SER A 114 34.53 -4.98 -19.64
CA SER A 114 34.54 -4.19 -20.86
C SER A 114 34.29 -2.71 -20.59
N ASP A 115 34.52 -1.84 -21.58
CA ASP A 115 34.18 -0.40 -21.48
C ASP A 115 32.66 -0.14 -21.46
N ASP A 116 31.85 -1.12 -21.86
CA ASP A 116 30.39 -1.00 -22.02
C ASP A 116 29.58 -1.55 -20.83
N PHE A 117 30.25 -1.92 -19.73
CA PHE A 117 29.57 -2.48 -18.55
C PHE A 117 28.54 -1.51 -17.96
N LYS A 118 27.50 -2.06 -17.32
CA LYS A 118 26.44 -1.26 -16.67
C LYS A 118 26.20 -1.72 -15.25
N TYR A 119 25.92 -0.79 -14.35
CA TYR A 119 25.33 -1.11 -13.06
C TYR A 119 23.84 -1.39 -13.21
N VAL A 120 23.36 -2.41 -12.49
CA VAL A 120 21.95 -2.76 -12.40
C VAL A 120 21.60 -3.14 -10.95
N GLY A 121 20.35 -2.91 -10.55
CA GLY A 121 19.82 -3.37 -9.27
C GLY A 121 19.12 -4.71 -9.44
N ALA A 122 19.57 -5.74 -8.72
CA ALA A 122 19.06 -7.11 -8.86
C ALA A 122 18.88 -7.82 -7.50
N GLY A 123 18.50 -7.06 -6.47
CA GLY A 123 18.56 -7.49 -5.06
C GLY A 123 19.91 -7.18 -4.40
N THR A 124 20.96 -6.95 -5.21
CA THR A 124 22.23 -6.33 -4.82
C THR A 124 22.62 -5.28 -5.86
N LEU A 125 23.60 -4.43 -5.55
CA LEU A 125 24.35 -3.73 -6.60
C LEU A 125 25.06 -4.77 -7.46
N THR A 126 24.88 -4.68 -8.78
CA THR A 126 25.34 -5.69 -9.73
C THR A 126 25.95 -5.04 -10.96
N ILE A 127 27.00 -5.66 -11.51
CA ILE A 127 27.52 -5.31 -12.82
C ILE A 127 26.96 -6.28 -13.85
N ASN A 128 26.37 -5.71 -14.90
CA ASN A 128 25.99 -6.38 -16.13
C ASN A 128 27.05 -6.10 -17.21
N ASP A 129 27.78 -7.13 -17.60
CA ASP A 129 28.77 -7.09 -18.67
C ASP A 129 28.84 -8.46 -19.35
N LYS A 130 29.02 -8.47 -20.67
CA LYS A 130 28.91 -9.69 -21.48
C LYS A 130 29.88 -10.77 -20.99
N GLU A 131 29.33 -11.93 -20.67
CA GLU A 131 30.05 -13.12 -20.18
C GLU A 131 30.92 -12.88 -18.93
N ILE A 132 30.68 -11.83 -18.14
CA ILE A 132 31.49 -11.49 -16.96
C ILE A 132 31.56 -12.63 -15.94
N THR A 133 30.46 -13.36 -15.72
CA THR A 133 30.42 -14.53 -14.83
C THR A 133 31.33 -15.63 -15.35
N SER A 134 31.27 -15.92 -16.66
CA SER A 134 32.12 -16.93 -17.30
C SER A 134 33.60 -16.54 -17.31
N LYS A 135 33.90 -15.25 -17.49
CA LYS A 135 35.28 -14.73 -17.42
C LYS A 135 35.83 -14.79 -15.99
N TYR A 136 35.00 -14.53 -14.99
CA TYR A 136 35.44 -14.46 -13.60
C TYR A 136 35.54 -15.85 -12.94
N PHE A 137 34.57 -16.72 -13.21
CA PHE A 137 34.46 -18.09 -12.70
C PHE A 137 34.39 -19.13 -13.83
N PRO A 138 35.44 -19.26 -14.67
CA PRO A 138 35.42 -20.18 -15.82
C PRO A 138 35.19 -21.64 -15.41
N GLU A 139 35.70 -22.04 -14.24
CA GLU A 139 35.57 -23.39 -13.69
C GLU A 139 34.11 -23.81 -13.47
N LEU A 140 33.20 -22.85 -13.28
CA LEU A 140 31.78 -23.12 -13.11
C LEU A 140 31.16 -23.67 -14.40
N PHE A 141 31.70 -23.27 -15.56
CA PHE A 141 31.15 -23.60 -16.87
C PHE A 141 31.86 -24.77 -17.57
N GLU A 142 32.97 -25.28 -17.03
CA GLU A 142 33.65 -26.46 -17.56
C GLU A 142 32.78 -27.73 -17.51
N GLY A 143 31.87 -27.82 -16.53
CA GLY A 143 30.97 -28.95 -16.30
C GLY A 143 29.57 -28.80 -16.89
N THR A 144 29.30 -27.82 -17.74
CA THR A 144 27.96 -27.60 -18.31
C THR A 144 27.51 -28.78 -19.18
N ASP A 145 26.24 -29.17 -19.06
CA ASP A 145 25.66 -30.17 -19.96
C ASP A 145 25.45 -29.62 -21.38
N LYS A 146 25.04 -30.49 -22.32
CA LYS A 146 24.79 -30.11 -23.72
C LYS A 146 23.73 -29.02 -23.92
N ASN A 147 22.94 -28.70 -22.90
CA ASN A 147 21.92 -27.65 -22.92
C ASN A 147 22.38 -26.39 -22.15
N GLY A 148 23.63 -26.35 -21.69
CA GLY A 148 24.20 -25.25 -20.91
C GLY A 148 23.77 -25.21 -19.45
N LEU A 149 23.22 -26.30 -18.90
CA LEU A 149 22.85 -26.40 -17.49
C LEU A 149 24.01 -26.87 -16.62
N ILE A 150 24.07 -26.38 -15.38
CA ILE A 150 25.11 -26.73 -14.41
C ILE A 150 24.46 -27.53 -13.28
N TYR A 151 25.13 -28.58 -12.80
CA TYR A 151 24.66 -29.33 -11.65
C TYR A 151 24.70 -28.46 -10.39
N ILE A 152 23.65 -28.52 -9.57
CA ILE A 152 23.62 -27.80 -8.29
C ILE A 152 24.79 -28.23 -7.39
N SER A 153 25.14 -29.52 -7.39
CA SER A 153 26.28 -30.05 -6.65
C SER A 153 27.63 -29.47 -7.10
N ASP A 154 27.75 -28.99 -8.35
CA ASP A 154 28.97 -28.35 -8.83
C ASP A 154 29.03 -26.88 -8.43
N ILE A 155 27.88 -26.17 -8.47
CA ILE A 155 27.77 -24.80 -7.96
C ILE A 155 28.10 -24.76 -6.46
N GLU A 156 27.58 -25.73 -5.70
CA GLU A 156 27.75 -25.83 -4.24
C GLU A 156 29.21 -26.03 -3.78
N LYS A 157 30.12 -26.38 -4.69
CA LYS A 157 31.56 -26.46 -4.37
C LYS A 157 32.16 -25.11 -3.97
N LYS A 158 31.65 -24.01 -4.55
CA LYS A 158 32.18 -22.65 -4.33
C LYS A 158 31.13 -21.62 -3.92
N PHE A 159 29.85 -21.94 -4.09
CA PHE A 159 28.77 -21.01 -3.80
C PHE A 159 27.74 -21.63 -2.86
N THR A 160 27.10 -20.81 -2.05
CA THR A 160 25.97 -21.19 -1.21
C THR A 160 24.71 -20.55 -1.77
N TYR A 161 23.69 -21.36 -2.06
CA TYR A 161 22.37 -20.84 -2.39
C TYR A 161 21.82 -20.06 -1.20
N LYS A 162 21.43 -18.80 -1.43
CA LYS A 162 20.79 -17.97 -0.42
C LYS A 162 19.27 -18.07 -0.58
N TYR A 163 18.71 -17.29 -1.49
CA TYR A 163 17.28 -17.25 -1.85
C TYR A 163 17.11 -16.61 -3.23
N HIS A 164 15.92 -16.79 -3.83
CA HIS A 164 15.47 -16.05 -5.01
C HIS A 164 16.42 -16.15 -6.21
N GLY A 165 17.06 -17.30 -6.41
CA GLY A 165 18.01 -17.51 -7.51
C GLY A 165 19.39 -16.90 -7.31
N VAL A 166 19.76 -16.49 -6.10
CA VAL A 166 21.08 -15.90 -5.80
C VAL A 166 21.97 -16.93 -5.11
N PHE A 167 23.20 -17.05 -5.60
CA PHE A 167 24.25 -17.91 -5.05
C PHE A 167 25.42 -17.03 -4.60
N ILE A 168 25.76 -17.06 -3.31
CA ILE A 168 26.85 -16.26 -2.72
C ILE A 168 28.14 -17.08 -2.74
N HIS A 169 29.24 -16.50 -3.21
CA HIS A 169 30.54 -17.18 -3.18
C HIS A 169 31.00 -17.40 -1.73
N ASN A 170 31.53 -18.58 -1.43
CA ASN A 170 31.86 -18.98 -0.06
C ASN A 170 33.02 -18.16 0.55
N GLU A 171 33.87 -17.59 -0.30
CA GLU A 171 35.10 -16.88 0.12
C GLU A 171 35.19 -15.43 -0.36
N LEU A 172 34.44 -15.05 -1.40
CA LEU A 172 34.54 -13.74 -2.05
C LEU A 172 33.27 -12.95 -1.77
N PRO A 173 33.32 -11.61 -1.67
CA PRO A 173 32.13 -10.79 -1.45
C PRO A 173 31.29 -10.64 -2.74
N LEU A 174 31.17 -11.70 -3.53
CA LEU A 174 30.51 -11.73 -4.83
C LEU A 174 29.37 -12.76 -4.81
N CYS A 175 28.33 -12.50 -5.60
CA CYS A 175 27.26 -13.46 -5.88
C CYS A 175 27.01 -13.59 -7.38
N ILE A 176 26.45 -14.73 -7.76
CA ILE A 176 25.98 -15.04 -9.11
C ILE A 176 24.48 -15.33 -9.09
N TYR A 177 23.87 -15.29 -10.26
CA TYR A 177 22.42 -15.35 -10.41
C TYR A 177 21.99 -16.53 -11.28
N SER A 178 20.83 -17.11 -10.99
CA SER A 178 20.09 -17.90 -11.98
C SER A 178 19.83 -17.07 -13.24
N HIS A 179 19.70 -17.74 -14.38
CA HIS A 179 19.49 -17.09 -15.68
C HIS A 179 18.33 -16.07 -15.65
N ASP A 180 18.49 -14.93 -16.35
CA ASP A 180 17.49 -13.85 -16.40
C ASP A 180 16.09 -14.27 -16.88
N TYR A 181 15.96 -15.35 -17.65
CA TYR A 181 14.69 -15.93 -18.10
C TYR A 181 13.84 -16.54 -16.97
N PHE A 182 14.38 -16.64 -15.75
CA PHE A 182 13.57 -16.90 -14.55
C PHE A 182 12.86 -15.65 -14.01
N ARG A 183 13.11 -14.47 -14.58
CA ARG A 183 12.49 -13.20 -14.16
C ARG A 183 11.20 -12.95 -14.92
N LYS A 184 10.29 -12.20 -14.29
CA LYS A 184 9.03 -11.79 -14.92
C LYS A 184 9.32 -11.09 -16.26
N SER A 185 8.60 -11.48 -17.31
CA SER A 185 8.80 -10.96 -18.68
C SER A 185 10.23 -11.11 -19.21
N LEU A 186 10.98 -12.10 -18.70
CA LEU A 186 12.35 -12.42 -19.12
C LEU A 186 13.33 -11.24 -19.02
N SER A 187 13.12 -10.36 -18.04
CA SER A 187 13.83 -9.10 -17.96
C SER A 187 14.56 -8.89 -16.64
N ARG A 188 15.82 -8.46 -16.73
CA ARG A 188 16.68 -8.10 -15.58
C ARG A 188 16.15 -6.94 -14.73
N LEU A 189 15.20 -6.13 -15.24
CA LEU A 189 14.52 -5.12 -14.42
C LEU A 189 13.51 -5.72 -13.44
N ASN A 190 13.00 -6.92 -13.72
CA ASN A 190 11.99 -7.57 -12.88
C ASN A 190 12.64 -8.53 -11.89
N ASN A 191 11.88 -8.88 -10.84
CA ASN A 191 12.29 -9.91 -9.90
C ASN A 191 12.17 -11.31 -10.52
N PHE A 192 12.89 -12.26 -9.91
CA PHE A 192 12.75 -13.68 -10.21
C PHE A 192 11.38 -14.22 -9.79
N HIS A 193 10.91 -15.25 -10.49
CA HIS A 193 9.89 -16.18 -10.00
C HIS A 193 10.45 -17.00 -8.82
N HIS A 194 10.69 -16.32 -7.70
CA HIS A 194 11.46 -16.82 -6.57
C HIS A 194 10.78 -18.00 -5.87
N LEU A 195 9.44 -18.02 -5.85
CA LEU A 195 8.66 -19.14 -5.32
C LEU A 195 9.04 -20.47 -5.99
N PHE A 196 9.29 -20.44 -7.31
CA PHE A 196 9.77 -21.61 -8.05
C PHE A 196 11.20 -21.96 -7.68
N LEU A 197 12.11 -20.99 -7.72
CA LEU A 197 13.54 -21.23 -7.47
C LEU A 197 13.80 -21.77 -6.06
N ASP A 198 13.13 -21.20 -5.05
CA ASP A 198 13.26 -21.66 -3.67
C ASP A 198 12.68 -23.08 -3.48
N GLU A 199 11.55 -23.39 -4.12
CA GLU A 199 11.02 -24.77 -4.08
C GLU A 199 11.94 -25.73 -4.83
N PHE A 200 12.40 -25.38 -6.04
CA PHE A 200 13.36 -26.17 -6.80
C PHE A 200 14.60 -26.51 -5.96
N MET A 201 15.16 -25.51 -5.27
CA MET A 201 16.31 -25.71 -4.39
C MET A 201 15.99 -26.50 -3.12
N SER A 202 14.72 -26.62 -2.70
CA SER A 202 14.31 -27.50 -1.59
C SER A 202 14.42 -28.99 -1.91
N HIS A 203 14.60 -29.34 -3.19
CA HIS A 203 14.86 -30.72 -3.63
C HIS A 203 16.34 -31.11 -3.62
N ARG A 204 17.25 -30.17 -3.33
CA ARG A 204 18.69 -30.47 -3.23
C ARG A 204 18.96 -31.49 -2.12
N GLY A 205 19.90 -32.41 -2.37
CA GLY A 205 20.28 -33.44 -1.40
C GLY A 205 19.25 -34.54 -1.15
N LYS A 206 18.08 -34.53 -1.82
CA LYS A 206 17.14 -35.66 -1.76
C LYS A 206 17.72 -36.87 -2.49
N GLU A 207 17.59 -38.04 -1.88
CA GLU A 207 18.07 -39.30 -2.47
C GLU A 207 17.38 -39.54 -3.82
N ASN A 208 18.15 -39.96 -4.83
CA ASN A 208 17.67 -40.19 -6.19
C ASN A 208 17.03 -38.96 -6.85
N VAL A 209 17.49 -37.75 -6.52
CA VAL A 209 17.11 -36.51 -7.22
C VAL A 209 18.36 -35.76 -7.65
N THR A 210 18.45 -35.39 -8.92
CA THR A 210 19.54 -34.60 -9.48
C THR A 210 19.00 -33.29 -10.05
N LEU A 211 19.56 -32.17 -9.61
CA LEU A 211 19.15 -30.83 -10.02
C LEU A 211 20.20 -30.20 -10.93
N ARG A 212 19.75 -29.57 -12.01
CA ARG A 212 20.57 -28.70 -12.86
C ARG A 212 19.84 -27.39 -13.15
N ILE A 213 20.60 -26.31 -13.27
CA ILE A 213 20.06 -24.96 -13.50
C ILE A 213 20.95 -24.16 -14.45
N ALA A 214 20.34 -23.23 -15.19
CA ALA A 214 21.04 -22.23 -15.99
C ALA A 214 21.43 -21.02 -15.10
N ILE A 215 22.66 -20.56 -15.26
CA ILE A 215 23.23 -19.39 -14.55
C ILE A 215 23.33 -18.22 -15.55
N ASP A 216 23.08 -17.01 -15.05
CA ASP A 216 23.29 -15.78 -15.83
C ASP A 216 24.79 -15.53 -16.03
N ARG A 217 25.20 -15.53 -17.29
CA ARG A 217 26.60 -15.38 -17.70
C ARG A 217 27.07 -13.93 -17.67
N ASP A 218 26.14 -12.98 -17.66
CA ASP A 218 26.46 -11.56 -17.81
C ASP A 218 26.34 -10.76 -16.50
N MET A 219 26.03 -11.39 -15.36
CA MET A 219 25.78 -10.67 -14.11
C MET A 219 26.60 -11.20 -12.92
N ILE A 220 27.36 -10.32 -12.26
CA ILE A 220 27.99 -10.55 -10.94
C ILE A 220 27.57 -9.45 -9.96
N GLY A 221 27.06 -9.85 -8.80
CA GLY A 221 26.58 -8.96 -7.74
C GLY A 221 27.55 -8.85 -6.56
N TYR A 222 27.40 -7.78 -5.77
CA TYR A 222 28.09 -7.59 -4.50
C TYR A 222 27.28 -8.19 -3.34
N ALA A 223 27.72 -9.35 -2.84
CA ALA A 223 26.98 -10.14 -1.86
C ALA A 223 26.69 -9.41 -0.52
N PRO A 224 27.60 -8.58 0.04
CA PRO A 224 27.34 -7.88 1.31
C PRO A 224 26.12 -6.94 1.29
N ASP A 225 25.70 -6.46 0.12
CA ASP A 225 24.53 -5.60 -0.04
C ASP A 225 23.25 -6.37 -0.39
N PHE A 226 23.24 -7.70 -0.24
CA PHE A 226 22.07 -8.53 -0.59
C PHE A 226 20.84 -8.20 0.24
N ARG A 227 19.75 -7.86 -0.46
CA ARG A 227 18.42 -7.61 0.08
C ARG A 227 17.44 -8.60 -0.54
N GLN A 228 16.67 -9.27 0.32
CA GLN A 228 15.58 -10.13 -0.14
C GLN A 228 14.38 -9.27 -0.57
N THR A 229 13.93 -9.43 -1.82
CA THR A 229 12.72 -8.76 -2.31
C THR A 229 11.48 -9.60 -2.02
N LEU A 230 10.47 -9.04 -1.34
CA LEU A 230 9.19 -9.71 -1.11
C LEU A 230 8.15 -9.24 -2.14
N GLU A 231 7.59 -10.18 -2.90
CA GLU A 231 6.44 -9.92 -3.78
C GLU A 231 5.21 -10.65 -3.23
N PHE A 232 4.27 -9.88 -2.65
CA PHE A 232 3.05 -10.43 -2.07
C PHE A 232 1.97 -10.60 -3.13
N GLU A 233 2.07 -11.66 -3.92
CA GLU A 233 1.09 -12.03 -4.94
C GLU A 233 0.50 -13.41 -4.63
N TYR A 234 -0.81 -13.51 -4.31
CA TYR A 234 -1.38 -14.80 -3.91
C TYR A 234 -1.73 -15.69 -5.09
N TRP A 235 -1.14 -16.87 -5.10
CA TRP A 235 -1.34 -17.92 -6.07
C TRP A 235 -1.75 -19.20 -5.33
N PHE A 236 -2.88 -19.79 -5.71
CA PHE A 236 -3.35 -21.04 -5.09
C PHE A 236 -2.59 -22.24 -5.68
N GLY A 237 -2.63 -23.38 -5.00
CA GLY A 237 -2.17 -24.66 -5.55
C GLY A 237 -3.38 -25.53 -5.87
N PRO A 238 -3.26 -26.49 -6.80
CA PRO A 238 -4.41 -27.23 -7.26
C PRO A 238 -4.83 -28.42 -6.36
N LYS A 239 -6.10 -28.85 -6.50
CA LYS A 239 -6.65 -30.11 -5.93
C LYS A 239 -7.46 -30.83 -7.01
N TYR A 240 -7.07 -32.06 -7.38
CA TYR A 240 -7.73 -32.86 -8.44
C TYR A 240 -7.29 -34.33 -8.39
N ASN A 241 -7.81 -35.16 -9.32
CA ASN A 241 -7.50 -36.59 -9.43
C ASN A 241 -5.98 -36.84 -9.56
N ASP A 242 -5.40 -37.50 -8.55
CA ASP A 242 -3.97 -37.78 -8.45
C ASP A 242 -3.53 -38.97 -9.33
N ASP A 243 -4.43 -39.55 -10.11
CA ASP A 243 -4.12 -40.68 -10.97
C ASP A 243 -3.67 -40.27 -12.39
N ILE A 244 -2.39 -39.89 -12.51
CA ILE A 244 -1.73 -39.60 -13.78
C ILE A 244 -1.84 -40.79 -14.77
N SER A 245 -1.94 -42.02 -14.26
CA SER A 245 -2.01 -43.21 -15.12
C SER A 245 -3.32 -43.31 -15.93
N ASN A 246 -4.37 -42.57 -15.53
CA ASN A 246 -5.65 -42.56 -16.23
C ASN A 246 -5.87 -41.36 -17.17
N ILE A 247 -4.92 -40.41 -17.23
CA ILE A 247 -5.02 -39.26 -18.16
C ILE A 247 -4.92 -39.75 -19.61
N SER A 248 -5.92 -39.44 -20.44
CA SER A 248 -5.91 -39.77 -21.87
C SER A 248 -4.87 -38.95 -22.64
N PRO A 249 -4.15 -39.54 -23.62
CA PRO A 249 -3.32 -38.78 -24.55
C PRO A 249 -4.14 -37.78 -25.34
N GLY A 250 -3.55 -36.63 -25.64
CA GLY A 250 -4.21 -35.57 -26.40
C GLY A 250 -3.70 -34.19 -26.04
N LEU A 251 -4.04 -33.24 -26.90
CA LEU A 251 -3.77 -31.83 -26.70
C LEU A 251 -5.04 -31.14 -26.20
N THR A 252 -4.89 -30.29 -25.19
CA THR A 252 -5.94 -29.36 -24.73
C THR A 252 -5.38 -27.95 -24.75
N LYS A 253 -6.19 -26.99 -25.19
CA LYS A 253 -5.85 -25.56 -25.21
C LYS A 253 -6.85 -24.81 -24.34
N HIS A 254 -6.32 -24.03 -23.41
CA HIS A 254 -7.09 -23.07 -22.61
C HIS A 254 -6.75 -21.67 -23.08
N SER A 255 -7.73 -20.76 -23.10
CA SER A 255 -7.55 -19.38 -23.59
C SER A 255 -7.91 -18.38 -22.52
N SER A 256 -7.13 -17.31 -22.43
CA SER A 256 -7.37 -16.21 -21.50
C SER A 256 -8.56 -15.35 -21.93
N SER A 257 -9.31 -14.84 -20.95
CA SER A 257 -10.22 -13.71 -21.13
C SER A 257 -9.47 -12.43 -21.49
N GLU A 258 -10.17 -11.41 -22.01
CA GLU A 258 -9.55 -10.12 -22.36
C GLU A 258 -8.86 -9.44 -21.16
N PHE A 259 -9.43 -9.53 -19.96
CA PHE A 259 -8.78 -9.04 -18.75
C PHE A 259 -7.50 -9.82 -18.44
N GLU A 260 -7.53 -11.15 -18.52
CA GLU A 260 -6.35 -12.00 -18.24
C GLU A 260 -5.24 -11.75 -19.27
N LYS A 261 -5.58 -11.60 -20.55
CA LYS A 261 -4.64 -11.19 -21.61
C LYS A 261 -3.98 -9.87 -21.27
N TYR A 262 -4.77 -8.86 -20.92
CA TYR A 262 -4.24 -7.54 -20.55
C TYR A 262 -3.38 -7.60 -19.29
N TYR A 263 -3.81 -8.28 -18.22
CA TYR A 263 -3.11 -8.27 -16.93
C TYR A 263 -1.87 -9.18 -16.92
N TYR A 264 -1.97 -10.40 -17.44
CA TYR A 264 -0.93 -11.44 -17.38
C TYR A 264 -0.09 -11.56 -18.65
N GLU A 265 -0.51 -10.95 -19.76
CA GLU A 265 0.16 -11.03 -21.07
C GLU A 265 0.28 -12.48 -21.58
N VAL A 266 -0.70 -13.32 -21.23
CA VAL A 266 -0.81 -14.72 -21.65
C VAL A 266 -2.08 -14.84 -22.51
N SER A 267 -1.93 -15.29 -23.75
CA SER A 267 -3.04 -15.46 -24.69
C SER A 267 -3.76 -16.79 -24.47
N SER A 268 -2.98 -17.86 -24.35
CA SER A 268 -3.46 -19.23 -24.18
C SER A 268 -2.36 -20.12 -23.62
N THR A 269 -2.72 -21.34 -23.22
CA THR A 269 -1.76 -22.37 -22.80
C THR A 269 -2.21 -23.72 -23.34
N GLU A 270 -1.25 -24.42 -23.94
CA GLU A 270 -1.46 -25.73 -24.55
C GLU A 270 -0.83 -26.80 -23.65
N PHE A 271 -1.59 -27.87 -23.39
CA PHE A 271 -1.22 -29.00 -22.54
C PHE A 271 -1.32 -30.27 -23.37
N TYR A 272 -0.25 -31.04 -23.43
CA TYR A 272 -0.17 -32.25 -24.23
C TYR A 272 0.26 -33.44 -23.40
N TRP A 273 -0.52 -34.52 -23.45
CA TRP A 273 -0.12 -35.82 -22.92
C TRP A 273 0.09 -36.80 -24.07
N ASN A 274 1.16 -37.58 -23.97
CA ASN A 274 1.46 -38.68 -24.86
C ASN A 274 1.82 -39.95 -24.08
N ASN A 275 1.49 -41.11 -24.63
CA ASN A 275 1.86 -42.41 -24.05
C ASN A 275 3.00 -43.02 -24.85
N ASN A 276 4.05 -43.46 -24.15
CA ASN A 276 5.21 -44.13 -24.72
C ASN A 276 5.58 -45.34 -23.85
N ASN A 277 5.03 -46.50 -24.17
CA ASN A 277 5.18 -47.74 -23.39
C ASN A 277 4.80 -47.54 -21.91
N ASN A 278 5.75 -47.71 -20.98
CA ASN A 278 5.57 -47.51 -19.54
C ASN A 278 5.76 -46.06 -19.10
N TYR A 279 5.88 -45.12 -20.05
CA TYR A 279 6.06 -43.71 -19.78
C TYR A 279 4.87 -42.91 -20.28
N LYS A 280 4.48 -41.90 -19.50
CA LYS A 280 3.63 -40.82 -19.95
C LYS A 280 4.44 -39.54 -20.04
N GLU A 281 4.43 -38.94 -21.22
CA GLU A 281 5.12 -37.68 -21.49
C GLU A 281 4.10 -36.55 -21.39
N PHE A 282 4.47 -35.50 -20.66
CA PHE A 282 3.70 -34.28 -20.53
C PHE A 282 4.49 -33.13 -21.13
N GLU A 283 3.84 -32.34 -21.96
CA GLU A 283 4.36 -31.07 -22.45
C GLU A 283 3.36 -29.96 -22.19
N LEU A 284 3.88 -28.77 -21.90
CA LEU A 284 3.08 -27.57 -21.71
C LEU A 284 3.80 -26.37 -22.32
N GLU A 285 3.07 -25.53 -23.04
CA GLU A 285 3.58 -24.27 -23.59
C GLU A 285 2.57 -23.14 -23.34
N GLU A 286 3.03 -22.03 -22.75
CA GLU A 286 2.23 -20.79 -22.75
C GLU A 286 2.49 -19.99 -24.03
N LEU A 287 1.45 -19.33 -24.54
CA LEU A 287 1.56 -18.36 -25.63
C LEU A 287 1.33 -16.96 -25.05
N LYS A 288 2.11 -15.98 -25.52
CA LYS A 288 2.14 -14.61 -25.02
C LYS A 288 1.28 -13.66 -25.86
N GLU A 289 0.93 -12.52 -25.29
CA GLU A 289 0.31 -11.42 -26.06
C GLU A 289 1.36 -10.44 -26.60
N ASN A 290 2.49 -10.28 -25.90
CA ASN A 290 3.51 -9.29 -26.21
C ASN A 290 4.91 -9.91 -26.26
N GLU A 291 5.81 -9.26 -26.99
CA GLU A 291 7.26 -9.54 -26.99
C GLU A 291 7.90 -9.31 -25.62
N ALA A 292 9.07 -9.93 -25.43
CA ALA A 292 9.92 -9.64 -24.29
C ALA A 292 10.47 -8.20 -24.40
N PRO A 293 10.23 -7.32 -23.42
CA PRO A 293 10.41 -5.86 -23.58
C PRO A 293 11.86 -5.37 -23.74
N MET A 294 12.86 -6.24 -23.60
CA MET A 294 14.27 -5.90 -23.75
C MET A 294 15.00 -6.74 -24.80
N ILE A 295 14.29 -7.61 -25.50
CA ILE A 295 14.86 -8.51 -26.50
C ILE A 295 14.11 -8.21 -27.79
N GLU A 296 14.81 -7.64 -28.76
CA GLU A 296 14.23 -7.23 -30.03
C GLU A 296 13.65 -8.44 -30.76
N ASP A 297 12.40 -8.32 -31.21
CA ASP A 297 11.70 -9.32 -32.03
C ASP A 297 11.72 -10.73 -31.39
N PHE A 298 11.31 -10.81 -30.12
CA PHE A 298 11.37 -12.05 -29.35
C PHE A 298 10.14 -12.28 -28.47
N TYR A 299 9.32 -13.26 -28.85
CA TYR A 299 8.25 -13.82 -28.03
C TYR A 299 8.80 -15.00 -27.23
N GLY A 300 9.00 -14.78 -25.93
CA GLY A 300 9.48 -15.80 -25.02
C GLY A 300 8.35 -16.57 -24.34
N CYS A 301 8.14 -17.81 -24.77
CA CYS A 301 7.08 -18.70 -24.28
C CYS A 301 7.65 -19.71 -23.28
N ARG A 302 7.18 -19.73 -22.02
CA ARG A 302 7.58 -20.78 -21.06
C ARG A 302 7.06 -22.14 -21.51
N TYR A 303 7.94 -23.13 -21.40
CA TYR A 303 7.71 -24.50 -21.80
C TYR A 303 8.11 -25.45 -20.68
N VAL A 304 7.33 -26.49 -20.47
CA VAL A 304 7.59 -27.58 -19.51
C VAL A 304 7.56 -28.92 -20.24
N HIS A 305 8.49 -29.81 -19.90
CA HIS A 305 8.44 -31.20 -20.27
C HIS A 305 8.60 -32.11 -19.05
N SER A 306 7.85 -33.20 -18.98
CA SER A 306 7.94 -34.17 -17.88
C SER A 306 7.70 -35.60 -18.36
N ILE A 307 8.31 -36.55 -17.66
CA ILE A 307 8.11 -37.98 -17.90
C ILE A 307 7.67 -38.66 -16.61
N TYR A 308 6.48 -39.25 -16.65
CA TYR A 308 5.92 -40.06 -15.58
C TYR A 308 6.10 -41.54 -15.88
N ASP A 309 6.76 -42.27 -14.99
CA ASP A 309 6.92 -43.71 -15.07
C ASP A 309 5.70 -44.39 -14.43
N THR A 310 4.87 -45.06 -15.24
CA THR A 310 3.63 -45.70 -14.77
C THR A 310 3.91 -46.91 -13.90
N SER A 311 5.08 -47.54 -14.03
CA SER A 311 5.49 -48.68 -13.21
C SER A 311 5.93 -48.22 -11.80
N LYS A 312 6.69 -47.13 -11.74
CA LYS A 312 7.19 -46.56 -10.47
C LYS A 312 6.22 -45.58 -9.82
N LYS A 313 5.19 -45.15 -10.55
CA LYS A 313 4.19 -44.15 -10.15
C LYS A 313 4.82 -42.84 -9.67
N THR A 314 5.84 -42.37 -10.39
CA THR A 314 6.58 -41.15 -10.05
C THR A 314 7.02 -40.44 -11.32
N PHE A 315 7.18 -39.12 -11.25
CA PHE A 315 7.93 -38.42 -12.29
C PHE A 315 9.40 -38.78 -12.15
N ILE A 316 10.05 -39.11 -13.27
CA ILE A 316 11.48 -39.45 -13.36
C ILE A 316 12.29 -38.36 -14.07
N HIS A 317 11.59 -37.42 -14.71
CA HIS A 317 12.17 -36.31 -15.45
C HIS A 317 11.19 -35.14 -15.43
N PHE A 318 11.71 -33.94 -15.15
CA PHE A 318 10.97 -32.68 -15.20
C PHE A 318 11.93 -31.56 -15.58
N ASP A 319 11.69 -30.88 -16.68
CA ASP A 319 12.47 -29.72 -17.11
C ASP A 319 11.59 -28.57 -17.59
N GLY A 320 12.20 -27.38 -17.60
CA GLY A 320 11.57 -26.17 -18.10
C GLY A 320 12.53 -25.35 -18.93
N ALA A 321 11.96 -24.66 -19.91
CA ALA A 321 12.67 -23.91 -20.94
C ALA A 321 11.87 -22.69 -21.39
N ILE A 322 12.53 -21.78 -22.10
CA ILE A 322 11.88 -20.78 -22.93
C ILE A 322 11.97 -21.22 -24.39
N ARG A 323 10.85 -21.18 -25.10
CA ARG A 323 10.78 -21.25 -26.55
C ARG A 323 10.64 -19.83 -27.09
N GLY A 324 11.66 -19.40 -27.81
CA GLY A 324 11.74 -18.09 -28.44
C GLY A 324 11.25 -18.12 -29.88
N TYR A 325 10.49 -17.10 -30.25
CA TYR A 325 9.98 -16.89 -31.60
C TYR A 325 10.19 -15.44 -32.01
N ASN A 326 10.64 -15.21 -33.24
CA ASN A 326 10.51 -13.90 -33.86
C ASN A 326 9.05 -13.69 -34.34
N THR A 327 8.69 -12.48 -34.72
CA THR A 327 7.31 -12.11 -35.07
C THR A 327 6.72 -13.01 -36.15
N GLU A 328 7.46 -13.27 -37.24
CA GLU A 328 7.00 -14.14 -38.34
C GLU A 328 6.73 -15.56 -37.84
N LEU A 329 7.69 -16.17 -37.14
CA LEU A 329 7.56 -17.53 -36.63
C LEU A 329 6.50 -17.62 -35.53
N TYR A 330 6.27 -16.53 -34.79
CA TYR A 330 5.26 -16.45 -33.74
C TYR A 330 3.84 -16.43 -34.31
N LEU A 331 3.62 -15.67 -35.40
CA LEU A 331 2.35 -15.68 -36.12
C LEU A 331 2.02 -17.09 -36.64
N ASP A 332 3.01 -17.79 -37.21
CA ASP A 332 2.86 -19.19 -37.59
C ASP A 332 2.56 -20.10 -36.39
N ARG A 333 3.18 -19.83 -35.23
CA ARG A 333 3.04 -20.63 -34.01
C ARG A 333 1.64 -20.53 -33.42
N ILE A 334 1.02 -19.36 -33.40
CA ILE A 334 -0.31 -19.16 -32.78
C ILE A 334 -1.45 -19.79 -33.61
N GLU A 335 -1.23 -19.99 -34.91
CA GLU A 335 -2.18 -20.64 -35.83
C GLU A 335 -2.09 -22.18 -35.82
N GLN A 336 -1.00 -22.74 -35.29
CA GLN A 336 -0.75 -24.18 -35.26
C GLN A 336 -0.83 -24.74 -33.84
N LYS A 337 -1.10 -26.05 -33.73
CA LYS A 337 -1.02 -26.76 -32.45
C LYS A 337 0.44 -27.04 -32.08
N LEU A 338 0.74 -27.09 -30.78
CA LEU A 338 2.03 -27.54 -30.24
C LEU A 338 2.55 -28.82 -30.93
N THR A 339 1.67 -29.79 -31.16
CA THR A 339 2.00 -31.10 -31.76
C THR A 339 2.32 -31.05 -33.26
N GLU A 340 1.90 -30.00 -33.96
CA GLU A 340 2.01 -29.86 -35.42
C GLU A 340 3.16 -28.93 -35.81
N PHE A 341 3.45 -27.93 -34.97
CA PHE A 341 4.40 -26.85 -35.27
C PHE A 341 5.86 -27.33 -35.41
N GLY A 342 6.24 -28.36 -34.64
CA GLY A 342 7.59 -28.95 -34.65
C GLY A 342 8.65 -28.14 -33.87
N ARG A 343 9.92 -28.48 -34.08
CA ARG A 343 11.08 -27.91 -33.35
C ARG A 343 11.73 -26.76 -34.11
N LYS A 344 11.01 -25.64 -34.25
CA LYS A 344 11.49 -24.44 -34.97
C LYS A 344 11.92 -23.28 -34.07
N SER A 345 11.61 -23.34 -32.77
CA SER A 345 11.89 -22.26 -31.83
C SER A 345 13.37 -22.15 -31.46
N ASP A 346 13.78 -20.95 -31.05
CA ASP A 346 15.02 -20.77 -30.30
C ASP A 346 14.82 -21.32 -28.88
N TYR A 347 15.38 -22.49 -28.61
CA TYR A 347 15.07 -23.26 -27.40
C TYR A 347 16.17 -23.09 -26.33
N LYS A 348 15.81 -22.46 -25.20
CA LYS A 348 16.69 -22.26 -24.05
C LYS A 348 16.20 -23.02 -22.83
N LYS A 349 16.89 -24.11 -22.47
CA LYS A 349 16.60 -24.85 -21.23
C LYS A 349 17.07 -24.06 -20.00
N LEU A 350 16.26 -24.04 -18.95
CA LEU A 350 16.52 -23.26 -17.73
C LEU A 350 16.81 -24.12 -16.51
N PHE A 351 16.09 -25.22 -16.34
CA PHE A 351 16.32 -26.15 -15.23
C PHE A 351 15.97 -27.58 -15.63
N ARG A 352 16.45 -28.52 -14.83
CA ARG A 352 16.12 -29.94 -14.97
C ARG A 352 16.19 -30.64 -13.62
N ILE A 353 15.18 -31.45 -13.33
CA ILE A 353 15.12 -32.41 -12.24
C ILE A 353 15.06 -33.80 -12.85
N ASP A 354 16.04 -34.65 -12.53
CA ASP A 354 15.98 -36.09 -12.83
C ASP A 354 15.81 -36.89 -11.55
N GLY A 355 15.17 -38.05 -11.67
CA GLY A 355 14.93 -38.98 -10.57
C GLY A 355 13.57 -38.80 -9.91
N SER A 356 13.35 -39.39 -8.74
CA SER A 356 11.98 -39.56 -8.19
C SER A 356 11.41 -38.25 -7.65
N LEU A 357 10.49 -37.66 -8.43
CA LEU A 357 9.73 -36.49 -8.05
C LEU A 357 8.26 -36.90 -7.76
N LYS A 358 7.82 -36.63 -6.53
CA LYS A 358 6.45 -36.91 -6.10
C LYS A 358 5.46 -36.04 -6.87
N LEU A 359 4.28 -36.57 -7.12
CA LEU A 359 3.22 -35.85 -7.83
C LEU A 359 2.93 -34.47 -7.21
N LYS A 360 2.77 -34.39 -5.88
CA LYS A 360 2.52 -33.11 -5.18
C LYS A 360 3.60 -32.06 -5.48
N ASP A 361 4.86 -32.48 -5.47
CA ASP A 361 6.00 -31.60 -5.69
C ASP A 361 6.04 -31.16 -7.17
N TRP A 362 5.81 -32.08 -8.11
CA TRP A 362 5.69 -31.77 -9.54
C TRP A 362 4.59 -30.75 -9.83
N LYS A 363 3.39 -30.92 -9.25
CA LYS A 363 2.28 -29.98 -9.41
C LYS A 363 2.66 -28.58 -8.91
N SER A 364 3.21 -28.52 -7.71
CA SER A 364 3.62 -27.26 -7.07
C SER A 364 4.71 -26.55 -7.89
N LEU A 365 5.72 -27.28 -8.36
CA LEU A 365 6.79 -26.75 -9.20
C LEU A 365 6.27 -26.20 -10.53
N ILE A 366 5.35 -26.89 -11.22
CA ILE A 366 4.72 -26.36 -12.44
C ILE A 366 3.95 -25.08 -12.14
N THR A 367 3.09 -25.08 -11.11
CA THR A 367 2.30 -23.90 -10.76
C THR A 367 3.17 -22.69 -10.45
N LYS A 368 4.29 -22.89 -9.75
CA LYS A 368 5.23 -21.80 -9.43
C LYS A 368 6.11 -21.40 -10.60
N TYR A 369 6.55 -22.34 -11.45
CA TYR A 369 7.30 -22.00 -12.67
C TYR A 369 6.44 -21.17 -13.62
N MET A 370 5.15 -21.51 -13.72
CA MET A 370 4.13 -20.83 -14.51
C MET A 370 3.44 -19.69 -13.75
N GLN A 371 4.03 -19.17 -12.67
CA GLN A 371 3.51 -18.03 -11.92
C GLN A 371 3.16 -16.87 -12.87
N GLY A 372 1.99 -16.26 -12.70
CA GLY A 372 1.48 -15.28 -13.66
C GLY A 372 0.55 -15.87 -14.73
N ASN A 373 0.36 -17.19 -14.80
CA ASN A 373 -0.52 -17.82 -15.78
C ASN A 373 -1.80 -18.39 -15.10
N PRO A 374 -2.97 -17.74 -15.23
CA PRO A 374 -4.21 -18.20 -14.59
C PRO A 374 -4.78 -19.50 -15.20
N LEU A 375 -4.34 -19.90 -16.40
CA LEU A 375 -4.86 -21.08 -17.10
C LEU A 375 -4.35 -22.40 -16.49
N ILE A 376 -3.27 -22.33 -15.70
CA ILE A 376 -2.76 -23.47 -14.93
C ILE A 376 -3.79 -23.93 -13.88
N TYR A 377 -4.54 -23.00 -13.30
CA TYR A 377 -5.61 -23.31 -12.34
C TYR A 377 -6.76 -24.04 -13.01
N GLU A 378 -7.16 -23.55 -14.18
CA GLU A 378 -8.26 -24.10 -14.95
C GLU A 378 -7.96 -25.53 -15.40
N TYR A 379 -6.76 -25.77 -15.93
CA TYR A 379 -6.32 -27.11 -16.34
C TYR A 379 -6.31 -28.12 -15.19
N PHE A 380 -6.00 -27.64 -13.99
CA PHE A 380 -5.96 -28.46 -12.80
C PHE A 380 -7.27 -28.42 -11.98
N GLU A 381 -8.37 -27.97 -12.60
CA GLU A 381 -9.73 -27.94 -12.02
C GLU A 381 -9.82 -27.21 -10.67
N VAL A 382 -9.11 -26.09 -10.54
CA VAL A 382 -9.05 -25.28 -9.32
C VAL A 382 -9.89 -24.02 -9.46
N GLU A 383 -10.54 -23.64 -8.36
CA GLU A 383 -11.15 -22.32 -8.24
C GLU A 383 -10.07 -21.24 -8.40
N LYS A 384 -10.19 -20.42 -9.46
CA LYS A 384 -9.35 -19.25 -9.67
C LYS A 384 -9.49 -18.33 -8.44
N PRO A 385 -8.40 -17.69 -7.95
CA PRO A 385 -8.54 -16.66 -6.93
C PRO A 385 -9.56 -15.60 -7.36
N ALA A 386 -10.63 -15.42 -6.59
CA ALA A 386 -11.61 -14.37 -6.87
C ALA A 386 -10.90 -13.02 -6.93
N SER A 387 -11.10 -12.29 -8.03
CA SER A 387 -10.51 -10.96 -8.18
C SER A 387 -11.11 -10.02 -7.14
N GLN A 388 -10.33 -9.07 -6.63
CA GLN A 388 -10.93 -7.98 -5.85
C GLN A 388 -11.91 -7.16 -6.69
N PHE A 389 -11.73 -7.15 -8.02
CA PHE A 389 -12.65 -6.51 -8.95
C PHE A 389 -14.00 -7.25 -9.07
N ASP A 390 -14.07 -8.53 -8.68
CA ASP A 390 -15.32 -9.30 -8.66
C ASP A 390 -16.16 -9.00 -7.40
N ARG A 391 -15.58 -8.31 -6.40
CA ARG A 391 -16.31 -7.91 -5.20
C ARG A 391 -17.12 -6.65 -5.48
N LEU A 392 -18.44 -6.79 -5.48
CA LEU A 392 -19.33 -5.63 -5.52
C LEU A 392 -19.02 -4.71 -4.33
N PRO A 393 -18.91 -3.38 -4.56
CA PRO A 393 -18.76 -2.43 -3.47
C PRO A 393 -19.94 -2.59 -2.51
N LYS A 394 -19.66 -2.73 -1.21
CA LYS A 394 -20.73 -2.72 -0.21
C LYS A 394 -21.44 -1.37 -0.28
N SER A 395 -22.71 -1.37 -0.66
CA SER A 395 -23.55 -0.17 -0.64
C SER A 395 -23.52 0.45 0.75
N LYS A 396 -23.48 1.77 0.79
CA LYS A 396 -23.64 2.51 2.05
C LYS A 396 -25.10 2.44 2.46
N ASN A 397 -25.36 2.28 3.75
CA ASN A 397 -26.70 2.59 4.28
C ASN A 397 -26.87 4.12 4.39
N LEU A 398 -28.09 4.58 4.64
CA LEU A 398 -28.37 6.03 4.67
C LEU A 398 -27.55 6.77 5.74
N LEU A 399 -27.28 6.15 6.90
CA LEU A 399 -26.42 6.73 7.94
C LEU A 399 -24.98 6.92 7.44
N GLU A 400 -24.40 5.91 6.77
CA GLU A 400 -23.07 5.99 6.17
C GLU A 400 -22.99 6.97 4.99
N GLU A 401 -24.13 7.27 4.34
CA GLU A 401 -24.23 8.27 3.27
C GLU A 401 -24.29 9.69 3.86
N LEU A 402 -25.19 9.94 4.82
CA LEU A 402 -25.48 11.28 5.33
C LEU A 402 -24.57 11.70 6.50
N VAL A 403 -24.13 10.75 7.33
CA VAL A 403 -23.25 10.96 8.48
C VAL A 403 -22.08 9.98 8.42
N PRO A 404 -21.21 10.09 7.40
CA PRO A 404 -20.18 9.10 7.11
C PRO A 404 -19.11 9.01 8.21
N HIS A 405 -19.04 10.02 9.08
CA HIS A 405 -18.10 10.14 10.19
C HIS A 405 -18.66 9.63 11.54
N ASN A 406 -19.82 8.97 11.55
CA ASN A 406 -20.46 8.45 12.77
C ASN A 406 -19.50 7.55 13.57
N LEU A 407 -19.36 7.87 14.86
CA LEU A 407 -18.51 7.17 15.82
C LEU A 407 -19.18 7.16 17.21
N SER A 408 -19.12 6.02 17.89
CA SER A 408 -19.56 5.86 19.29
C SER A 408 -18.38 5.56 20.24
N LYS A 409 -18.65 5.47 21.55
CA LYS A 409 -17.63 5.14 22.56
C LYS A 409 -17.04 3.74 22.33
N GLU A 410 -17.86 2.79 21.92
CA GLU A 410 -17.51 1.39 21.70
C GLU A 410 -16.58 1.24 20.48
N ASP A 411 -16.66 2.17 19.53
CA ASP A 411 -15.83 2.17 18.33
C ASP A 411 -14.35 2.53 18.63
N GLY A 412 -14.04 3.09 19.81
CA GLY A 412 -12.70 3.46 20.24
C GLY A 412 -12.11 4.70 19.55
N ILE A 413 -10.78 4.80 19.54
CA ILE A 413 -10.04 5.94 18.97
C ILE A 413 -9.51 5.60 17.57
N ARG A 414 -9.43 6.60 16.69
CA ARG A 414 -8.68 6.55 15.42
C ARG A 414 -7.46 7.47 15.53
N LEU A 415 -6.32 6.99 15.07
CA LEU A 415 -5.07 7.74 15.04
C LEU A 415 -4.48 7.64 13.64
N LEU A 416 -4.04 8.76 13.08
CA LEU A 416 -3.39 8.86 11.79
C LEU A 416 -2.06 9.59 11.97
N VAL A 417 -0.99 8.98 11.48
CA VAL A 417 0.35 9.59 11.49
C VAL A 417 0.82 9.73 10.06
N THR A 418 1.06 10.96 9.60
CA THR A 418 1.46 11.24 8.22
C THR A 418 2.76 12.04 8.16
N TYR A 419 3.49 11.86 7.05
CA TYR A 419 4.78 12.48 6.80
C TYR A 419 4.72 13.33 5.54
N HIS A 420 5.09 14.60 5.67
CA HIS A 420 5.02 15.60 4.60
C HIS A 420 6.39 16.24 4.40
N LYS A 421 6.52 17.01 3.31
CA LYS A 421 7.72 17.83 3.11
C LYS A 421 7.86 18.79 4.30
N GLU A 422 9.09 18.98 4.76
CA GLU A 422 9.42 19.92 5.84
C GLU A 422 8.67 21.25 5.68
N ASN A 423 7.99 21.67 6.76
CA ASN A 423 7.30 22.95 6.78
C ASN A 423 8.32 24.06 7.05
N LYS A 424 8.69 24.79 5.99
CA LYS A 424 9.66 25.90 6.05
C LYS A 424 9.02 27.25 6.37
N TYR A 425 7.73 27.29 6.68
CA TYR A 425 7.03 28.54 6.94
C TYR A 425 7.51 29.15 8.27
N LYS A 426 7.85 30.45 8.23
CA LYS A 426 8.29 31.19 9.40
C LYS A 426 7.08 31.77 10.12
N TYR A 427 6.60 31.05 11.12
CA TYR A 427 5.49 31.50 11.95
C TYR A 427 5.90 32.57 12.96
N CYS A 428 4.95 33.46 13.26
CA CYS A 428 5.11 34.52 14.27
C CYS A 428 4.87 34.02 15.71
N SER A 429 4.17 32.89 15.88
CA SER A 429 3.96 32.21 17.16
C SER A 429 4.62 30.84 17.17
N SER A 430 4.76 30.27 18.36
CA SER A 430 5.14 28.86 18.54
C SER A 430 4.02 27.88 18.26
N HIS A 431 2.76 28.33 18.36
CA HIS A 431 1.56 27.54 18.14
C HIS A 431 0.72 28.23 17.07
N ASN A 432 0.51 27.57 15.93
CA ASN A 432 -0.15 28.19 14.79
C ASN A 432 -1.15 27.24 14.18
N VAL A 433 -2.32 27.75 13.82
CA VAL A 433 -3.21 27.00 12.94
C VAL A 433 -2.57 26.95 11.54
N SER A 434 -2.28 25.74 11.06
CA SER A 434 -1.61 25.51 9.77
C SER A 434 -2.55 25.02 8.67
N ILE A 435 -3.68 24.42 9.04
CA ILE A 435 -4.71 23.95 8.10
C ILE A 435 -6.05 24.57 8.52
N TYR A 436 -6.69 25.24 7.58
CA TYR A 436 -7.98 25.91 7.76
C TYR A 436 -9.02 25.23 6.89
N ASP A 437 -10.25 25.17 7.38
CA ASP A 437 -11.39 24.87 6.52
C ASP A 437 -11.62 26.03 5.56
N VAL A 438 -12.30 25.75 4.45
CA VAL A 438 -12.67 26.76 3.46
C VAL A 438 -14.18 26.76 3.30
N VAL A 439 -14.78 27.94 3.44
CA VAL A 439 -16.19 28.18 3.10
C VAL A 439 -16.25 29.15 1.93
N GLN A 440 -17.19 28.91 1.02
CA GLN A 440 -17.47 29.78 -0.10
C GLN A 440 -18.72 30.61 0.21
N LEU A 441 -18.58 31.94 0.20
CA LEU A 441 -19.69 32.88 0.35
C LEU A 441 -19.78 33.71 -0.94
N GLY A 442 -20.70 33.33 -1.82
CA GLY A 442 -20.76 33.84 -3.19
C GLY A 442 -19.54 33.38 -3.99
N ASP A 443 -18.83 34.31 -4.62
CA ASP A 443 -17.63 34.00 -5.43
C ASP A 443 -16.31 34.05 -4.64
N ILE A 444 -16.38 34.31 -3.32
CA ILE A 444 -15.19 34.48 -2.48
C ILE A 444 -15.03 33.29 -1.53
N SER A 445 -13.81 32.76 -1.45
CA SER A 445 -13.40 31.73 -0.50
C SER A 445 -12.78 32.35 0.76
N TYR A 446 -13.25 31.93 1.93
CA TYR A 446 -12.76 32.38 3.23
C TYR A 446 -12.20 31.20 4.03
N SER A 447 -11.11 31.44 4.75
CA SER A 447 -10.65 30.52 5.80
C SER A 447 -11.67 30.53 6.94
N THR A 448 -12.04 29.34 7.42
CA THR A 448 -13.01 29.20 8.51
C THR A 448 -12.50 28.20 9.56
N LEU A 449 -12.97 28.35 10.78
CA LEU A 449 -12.73 27.44 11.90
C LEU A 449 -14.00 27.27 12.74
N GLU A 450 -14.17 26.11 13.36
CA GLU A 450 -15.19 25.97 14.40
C GLU A 450 -14.84 26.85 15.59
N VAL A 451 -15.79 27.69 16.00
CA VAL A 451 -15.63 28.76 17.00
C VAL A 451 -15.10 28.26 18.36
N ASP A 452 -15.29 26.98 18.68
CA ASP A 452 -14.86 26.39 19.94
C ASP A 452 -13.34 26.20 20.01
N VAL A 453 -12.60 26.38 18.90
CA VAL A 453 -11.14 26.50 18.91
C VAL A 453 -10.65 27.65 19.82
N LEU A 454 -11.46 28.69 20.03
CA LEU A 454 -11.15 29.78 20.95
C LEU A 454 -10.98 29.29 22.40
N GLU A 455 -11.59 28.15 22.76
CA GLU A 455 -11.41 27.55 24.07
C GLU A 455 -10.00 26.94 24.23
N ILE A 456 -9.46 26.36 23.16
CA ILE A 456 -8.07 25.89 23.11
C ILE A 456 -7.10 27.08 23.18
N GLN A 457 -7.38 28.16 22.42
CA GLN A 457 -6.58 29.38 22.48
C GLN A 457 -6.52 29.97 23.90
N LYS A 458 -7.67 30.01 24.60
CA LYS A 458 -7.75 30.48 26.00
C LYS A 458 -7.03 29.57 26.98
N ALA A 459 -7.12 28.25 26.80
CA ALA A 459 -6.39 27.28 27.60
C ALA A 459 -4.87 27.46 27.44
N LEU A 460 -4.37 27.58 26.20
CA LEU A 460 -2.96 27.86 25.92
C LEU A 460 -2.51 29.19 26.54
N LYS A 461 -3.34 30.23 26.49
CA LYS A 461 -3.06 31.53 27.10
C LYS A 461 -2.85 31.44 28.61
N ARG A 462 -3.63 30.60 29.31
CA ARG A 462 -3.43 30.31 30.74
C ARG A 462 -2.11 29.57 31.02
N LEU A 463 -1.61 28.83 30.04
CA LEU A 463 -0.32 28.13 30.08
C LEU A 463 0.84 28.99 29.54
N GLY A 464 0.61 30.29 29.30
CA GLY A 464 1.65 31.24 28.87
C GLY A 464 2.00 31.20 27.38
N LYS A 465 1.18 30.57 26.54
CA LYS A 465 1.35 30.50 25.08
C LYS A 465 0.13 31.08 24.35
N ASN A 466 0.30 31.47 23.09
CA ASN A 466 -0.83 31.96 22.28
C ASN A 466 -0.95 31.13 21.01
N LEU A 467 -2.18 30.69 20.71
CA LEU A 467 -2.50 30.09 19.41
C LEU A 467 -2.71 31.22 18.40
N HIS A 468 -1.87 31.27 17.38
CA HIS A 468 -2.04 32.20 16.27
C HIS A 468 -3.09 31.67 15.29
N ILE A 469 -4.10 32.49 15.03
CA ILE A 469 -5.17 32.31 14.06
C ILE A 469 -5.12 33.54 13.14
N LYS A 470 -5.20 33.34 11.82
CA LYS A 470 -5.15 34.43 10.84
C LYS A 470 -6.33 35.40 11.04
N GLU A 471 -6.08 36.70 10.91
CA GLU A 471 -7.05 37.76 11.29
C GLU A 471 -8.36 37.74 10.49
N ASP A 472 -8.34 37.30 9.23
CA ASP A 472 -9.50 37.21 8.33
C ASP A 472 -10.23 35.86 8.41
N THR A 473 -9.96 35.06 9.44
CA THR A 473 -10.62 33.77 9.65
C THR A 473 -12.06 33.97 10.14
N LEU A 474 -13.02 33.35 9.46
CA LEU A 474 -14.40 33.28 9.90
C LEU A 474 -14.58 32.19 10.96
N PHE A 475 -15.52 32.39 11.88
CA PHE A 475 -15.84 31.40 12.91
C PHE A 475 -17.22 30.80 12.67
N GLY A 476 -17.25 29.50 12.33
CA GLY A 476 -18.46 28.72 12.17
C GLY A 476 -18.95 28.09 13.47
N ASN A 477 -20.25 27.85 13.57
CA ASN A 477 -20.87 27.07 14.63
C ASN A 477 -21.88 26.11 14.01
N ILE A 478 -21.80 24.85 14.39
CA ILE A 478 -22.66 23.77 13.90
C ILE A 478 -23.30 23.13 15.13
N LYS A 479 -24.63 22.95 15.08
CA LYS A 479 -25.42 22.50 16.23
C LYS A 479 -25.43 20.98 16.40
N ASP A 480 -24.25 20.38 16.46
CA ASP A 480 -24.03 18.96 16.76
C ASP A 480 -22.90 18.75 17.77
N ILE A 481 -22.70 17.50 18.21
CA ILE A 481 -21.65 17.16 19.18
C ILE A 481 -20.27 16.90 18.54
N TYR A 482 -20.17 17.00 17.21
CA TYR A 482 -18.93 16.79 16.49
C TYR A 482 -18.07 18.07 16.59
N TRP A 483 -16.76 17.93 16.73
CA TRP A 483 -15.87 19.08 16.80
C TRP A 483 -14.55 18.82 16.09
N ASN A 484 -14.27 19.60 15.04
CA ASN A 484 -12.95 19.61 14.41
C ASN A 484 -12.09 20.74 15.02
N ILE A 485 -11.06 20.35 15.78
CA ILE A 485 -9.97 21.23 16.17
C ILE A 485 -8.94 21.23 15.02
N PRO A 486 -8.55 22.40 14.50
CA PRO A 486 -7.68 22.46 13.34
C PRO A 486 -6.27 21.91 13.63
N CYS A 487 -5.50 21.71 12.57
CA CYS A 487 -4.09 21.35 12.71
C CYS A 487 -3.31 22.48 13.39
N ILE A 488 -2.68 22.17 14.52
CA ILE A 488 -1.81 23.09 15.25
C ILE A 488 -0.36 22.68 14.98
N PHE A 489 0.38 23.55 14.29
CA PHE A 489 1.80 23.42 14.04
C PHE A 489 2.62 24.03 15.20
N HIS A 490 3.61 23.28 15.67
CA HIS A 490 4.50 23.63 16.78
C HIS A 490 5.90 23.98 16.26
N SER A 491 6.47 25.06 16.77
CA SER A 491 7.71 25.65 16.23
C SER A 491 8.95 24.77 16.33
N ASP A 492 9.90 25.00 15.42
CA ASP A 492 11.18 24.29 15.37
C ASP A 492 12.12 24.58 16.55
N LYS A 493 11.86 25.64 17.35
CA LYS A 493 12.78 26.04 18.43
C LYS A 493 12.74 25.07 19.62
N ASN A 494 11.55 24.64 20.03
CA ASN A 494 11.36 23.68 21.10
C ASN A 494 10.02 22.94 20.93
N PRO A 495 9.88 22.13 19.86
CA PRO A 495 8.62 21.50 19.52
C PRO A 495 8.14 20.55 20.63
N GLN A 496 9.07 19.89 21.35
CA GLN A 496 8.75 19.01 22.47
C GLN A 496 7.96 19.73 23.56
N LYS A 497 8.44 20.92 23.97
CA LYS A 497 7.78 21.71 25.02
C LYS A 497 6.47 22.33 24.54
N ASP A 498 6.41 22.76 23.28
CA ASP A 498 5.19 23.33 22.71
C ASP A 498 4.09 22.24 22.60
N LEU A 499 4.43 21.01 22.20
CA LEU A 499 3.51 19.86 22.20
C LEU A 499 2.99 19.53 23.60
N GLU A 500 3.85 19.50 24.62
CA GLU A 500 3.45 19.30 26.02
C GLU A 500 2.37 20.30 26.46
N LEU A 501 2.52 21.57 26.07
CA LEU A 501 1.60 22.64 26.45
C LEU A 501 0.27 22.52 25.69
N THR A 502 0.28 22.16 24.41
CA THR A 502 -0.95 21.88 23.66
C THR A 502 -1.69 20.67 24.24
N ILE A 503 -1.00 19.58 24.56
CA ILE A 503 -1.59 18.40 25.20
C ILE A 503 -2.19 18.77 26.56
N SER A 504 -1.50 19.60 27.35
CA SER A 504 -2.01 20.10 28.64
C SER A 504 -3.25 20.97 28.47
N ALA A 505 -3.29 21.83 27.43
CA ALA A 505 -4.45 22.64 27.10
C ALA A 505 -5.66 21.78 26.70
N LEU A 506 -5.45 20.75 25.86
CA LEU A 506 -6.48 19.79 25.46
C LEU A 506 -7.02 19.02 26.68
N LYS A 507 -6.14 18.47 27.53
CA LYS A 507 -6.52 17.80 28.80
C LYS A 507 -7.40 18.71 29.67
N LEU A 508 -6.99 19.97 29.84
CA LEU A 508 -7.73 20.95 30.63
C LEU A 508 -9.15 21.18 30.07
N VAL A 509 -9.26 21.43 28.75
CA VAL A 509 -10.56 21.66 28.10
C VAL A 509 -11.43 20.41 28.15
N PHE A 510 -10.90 19.24 27.78
CA PHE A 510 -11.66 17.99 27.77
C PHE A 510 -12.14 17.61 29.17
N SER A 511 -11.30 17.74 30.20
CA SER A 511 -11.70 17.46 31.58
C SER A 511 -12.87 18.34 32.04
N LYS A 512 -12.93 19.59 31.57
CA LYS A 512 -13.99 20.53 31.91
C LYS A 512 -15.27 20.29 31.14
N MET A 513 -15.16 19.89 29.87
CA MET A 513 -16.29 19.46 29.06
C MET A 513 -16.94 18.19 29.63
N ILE A 514 -16.13 17.19 30.02
CA ILE A 514 -16.60 15.95 30.66
C ILE A 514 -17.33 16.26 31.98
N LYS A 515 -16.77 17.13 32.83
CA LYS A 515 -17.42 17.55 34.09
C LYS A 515 -18.75 18.30 33.90
N ARG A 516 -19.05 18.72 32.67
CA ARG A 516 -20.29 19.40 32.29
C ARG A 516 -21.20 18.49 31.46
N ASP A 517 -20.93 17.19 31.47
CA ASP A 517 -21.70 16.16 30.76
C ASP A 517 -21.84 16.41 29.25
N LEU A 518 -20.79 16.96 28.62
CA LEU A 518 -20.72 17.08 27.16
C LEU A 518 -20.22 15.78 26.51
N ASP A 519 -20.97 15.26 25.54
CA ASP A 519 -20.73 13.96 24.88
C ASP A 519 -19.98 14.07 23.54
N SER A 520 -19.05 15.03 23.43
CA SER A 520 -18.48 15.39 22.12
C SER A 520 -17.65 14.28 21.46
N ILE A 521 -17.73 14.21 20.12
CA ILE A 521 -16.80 13.47 19.27
C ILE A 521 -15.84 14.46 18.65
N ILE A 522 -14.55 14.34 18.95
CA ILE A 522 -13.56 15.36 18.62
C ILE A 522 -12.53 14.78 17.66
N SER A 523 -12.19 15.55 16.63
CA SER A 523 -10.99 15.35 15.84
C SER A 523 -10.00 16.49 16.06
N PHE A 524 -8.71 16.18 16.18
CA PHE A 524 -7.65 17.19 16.28
C PHE A 524 -6.34 16.71 15.64
N THR A 525 -5.50 17.66 15.23
CA THR A 525 -4.18 17.33 14.64
C THR A 525 -3.08 18.18 15.25
N LEU A 526 -1.98 17.53 15.62
CA LEU A 526 -0.75 18.15 16.10
C LEU A 526 0.36 17.94 15.07
N ALA A 527 1.08 19.00 14.72
CA ALA A 527 2.15 18.93 13.72
C ALA A 527 3.45 19.59 14.20
N TRP A 528 4.59 19.09 13.72
CA TRP A 528 5.93 19.65 13.96
C TRP A 528 6.90 19.14 12.89
N ASN A 529 8.05 19.81 12.75
CA ASN A 529 9.15 19.27 11.94
C ASN A 529 9.98 18.28 12.77
N MET A 530 10.22 17.10 12.20
CA MET A 530 11.14 16.08 12.71
C MET A 530 12.17 15.84 11.61
N GLU A 531 13.45 16.08 11.89
CA GLU A 531 14.52 16.00 10.88
C GLU A 531 14.17 16.80 9.60
N ASP A 532 14.01 16.14 8.46
CA ASP A 532 13.72 16.73 7.14
C ASP A 532 12.24 16.66 6.73
N LYS A 533 11.32 16.34 7.66
CA LYS A 533 9.90 16.12 7.37
C LYS A 533 8.98 16.80 8.37
N GLU A 534 7.81 17.22 7.91
CA GLU A 534 6.71 17.57 8.81
C GLU A 534 5.96 16.29 9.18
N VAL A 535 5.82 16.04 10.48
CA VAL A 535 5.02 14.94 11.03
C VAL A 535 3.69 15.51 11.48
N ARG A 536 2.59 14.83 11.14
CA ARG A 536 1.25 15.15 11.64
C ARG A 536 0.67 13.96 12.36
N VAL A 537 0.24 14.18 13.60
CA VAL A 537 -0.50 13.21 14.41
C VAL A 537 -1.93 13.69 14.54
N SER A 538 -2.83 13.03 13.84
CA SER A 538 -4.26 13.32 13.83
C SER A 538 -5.03 12.25 14.59
N VAL A 539 -5.97 12.67 15.45
CA VAL A 539 -6.68 11.79 16.38
C VAL A 539 -8.15 12.10 16.34
N CYS A 540 -8.99 11.07 16.33
CA CYS A 540 -10.44 11.20 16.41
C CYS A 540 -11.03 10.20 17.41
N GLY A 541 -11.97 10.64 18.25
CA GLY A 541 -12.60 9.78 19.24
C GLY A 541 -13.63 10.50 20.11
N HIS A 542 -14.31 9.74 20.96
CA HIS A 542 -15.15 10.31 22.01
C HIS A 542 -14.31 11.04 23.07
N ILE A 543 -14.78 12.19 23.56
CA ILE A 543 -14.03 13.09 24.45
C ILE A 543 -13.46 12.41 25.70
N GLU A 544 -14.23 11.55 26.37
CA GLU A 544 -13.75 10.77 27.53
C GLU A 544 -12.58 9.85 27.16
N LEU A 545 -12.67 9.18 26.01
CA LEU A 545 -11.63 8.26 25.55
C LEU A 545 -10.36 9.02 25.17
N LEU A 546 -10.52 10.16 24.50
CA LEU A 546 -9.40 11.05 24.16
C LEU A 546 -8.74 11.63 25.40
N HIS A 547 -9.52 12.03 26.41
CA HIS A 547 -8.98 12.51 27.68
C HIS A 547 -8.21 11.41 28.42
N HIS A 548 -8.75 10.19 28.49
CA HIS A 548 -8.02 9.05 29.06
C HIS A 548 -6.75 8.75 28.27
N TRP A 549 -6.83 8.68 26.94
CA TRP A 549 -5.68 8.43 26.07
C TRP A 549 -4.57 9.46 26.28
N LEU A 550 -4.90 10.76 26.21
CA LEU A 550 -3.94 11.85 26.46
C LEU A 550 -3.32 11.72 27.86
N SER A 551 -4.08 11.24 28.86
CA SER A 551 -3.59 11.11 30.24
C SER A 551 -2.59 9.97 30.45
N ASN A 552 -2.41 9.07 29.48
CA ASN A 552 -1.44 7.96 29.56
C ASN A 552 -0.01 8.35 29.15
N PHE A 553 0.21 9.58 28.71
CA PHE A 553 1.54 10.11 28.40
C PHE A 553 1.62 11.60 28.69
N ASP A 554 2.82 12.10 28.94
CA ASP A 554 3.06 13.53 29.15
C ASP A 554 3.09 14.27 27.81
N THR A 555 3.72 13.67 26.81
CA THR A 555 3.93 14.28 25.50
C THR A 555 4.19 13.26 24.39
N ILE A 556 4.15 13.73 23.14
CA ILE A 556 4.52 12.96 21.95
C ILE A 556 6.01 13.24 21.67
N PRO A 557 6.88 12.22 21.56
CA PRO A 557 8.30 12.45 21.30
C PRO A 557 8.56 13.09 19.93
N THR A 558 9.44 14.10 19.89
CA THR A 558 9.84 14.76 18.64
C THR A 558 11.13 14.19 18.04
N ILE A 559 11.77 13.25 18.73
CA ILE A 559 12.95 12.51 18.24
C ILE A 559 12.47 11.20 17.64
N ARG A 560 12.84 10.93 16.39
CA ARG A 560 12.30 9.81 15.60
C ARG A 560 12.38 8.45 16.27
N ASN A 561 13.52 8.11 16.87
CA ASN A 561 13.69 6.81 17.53
C ASN A 561 12.73 6.59 18.71
N ASP A 562 12.46 7.64 19.48
CA ASP A 562 11.51 7.58 20.59
C ASP A 562 10.07 7.70 20.11
N PHE A 563 9.84 8.44 19.01
CA PHE A 563 8.55 8.49 18.33
C PHE A 563 8.11 7.11 17.82
N LYS A 564 9.01 6.34 17.20
CA LYS A 564 8.75 4.94 16.79
C LYS A 564 8.28 4.07 17.95
N LYS A 565 8.96 4.15 19.11
CA LYS A 565 8.54 3.42 20.32
C LYS A 565 7.17 3.89 20.81
N TRP A 566 6.93 5.19 20.76
CA TRP A 566 5.62 5.75 21.12
C TRP A 566 4.50 5.22 20.23
N LEU A 567 4.73 5.02 18.92
CA LEU A 567 3.76 4.42 17.99
C LEU A 567 3.40 2.98 18.35
N GLU A 568 4.39 2.16 18.71
CA GLU A 568 4.14 0.78 19.19
C GLU A 568 3.30 0.80 20.47
N ASN A 569 3.63 1.69 21.42
CA ASN A 569 2.84 1.87 22.64
C ASN A 569 1.40 2.32 22.35
N GLN A 570 1.17 3.14 21.31
CA GLN A 570 -0.19 3.51 20.90
C GLN A 570 -0.95 2.30 20.38
N ARG A 571 -0.28 1.41 19.64
CA ARG A 571 -0.87 0.16 19.19
C ARG A 571 -1.29 -0.73 20.35
N GLU A 572 -0.42 -0.90 21.34
CA GLU A 572 -0.69 -1.71 22.52
C GLU A 572 -1.83 -1.12 23.35
N TYR A 573 -1.84 0.20 23.54
CA TYR A 573 -2.90 0.91 24.23
C TYR A 573 -4.27 0.67 23.57
N LEU A 574 -4.37 0.85 22.25
CA LEU A 574 -5.63 0.67 21.53
C LEU A 574 -6.15 -0.77 21.64
N ASN A 575 -5.27 -1.77 21.56
CA ASN A 575 -5.67 -3.17 21.67
C ASN A 575 -6.10 -3.57 23.07
N SER A 576 -5.47 -2.99 24.09
CA SER A 576 -5.73 -3.35 25.48
C SER A 576 -7.02 -2.71 26.02
N ASN A 577 -7.43 -1.59 25.45
CA ASN A 577 -8.56 -0.79 25.96
C ASN A 577 -9.84 -0.91 25.12
N PHE A 578 -9.74 -1.41 23.88
CA PHE A 578 -10.88 -1.45 22.96
C PHE A 578 -11.04 -2.82 22.32
N GLN A 579 -12.30 -3.19 22.05
CA GLN A 579 -12.61 -4.37 21.26
C GLN A 579 -12.24 -4.16 19.79
N GLN A 580 -12.12 -5.25 19.04
CA GLN A 580 -11.91 -5.16 17.60
C GLN A 580 -13.15 -4.55 16.93
N VAL A 581 -12.94 -3.55 16.08
CA VAL A 581 -14.02 -2.84 15.39
C VAL A 581 -13.88 -2.99 13.87
N THR A 582 -15.03 -3.12 13.19
CA THR A 582 -15.12 -3.02 11.73
C THR A 582 -14.67 -1.64 11.23
N ASP A 583 -14.48 -1.44 9.93
CA ASP A 583 -14.07 -0.14 9.36
C ASP A 583 -15.19 0.92 9.45
N LYS A 584 -15.40 1.42 10.67
CA LYS A 584 -16.38 2.45 11.02
C LYS A 584 -15.68 3.56 11.82
N PRO A 585 -15.69 4.82 11.36
CA PRO A 585 -15.92 5.24 9.98
C PRO A 585 -14.98 4.55 8.99
N ARG A 586 -15.35 4.54 7.70
CA ARG A 586 -14.44 4.09 6.65
C ARG A 586 -13.29 5.08 6.52
N ILE A 587 -12.09 4.61 6.20
CA ILE A 587 -10.89 5.48 6.10
C ILE A 587 -11.11 6.62 5.10
N LEU A 588 -11.69 6.30 3.94
CA LEU A 588 -11.98 7.27 2.86
C LEU A 588 -12.98 8.37 3.26
N ASP A 589 -13.76 8.13 4.31
CA ASP A 589 -14.80 9.06 4.76
C ASP A 589 -14.25 10.13 5.72
N ILE A 590 -13.13 9.85 6.38
CA ILE A 590 -12.58 10.73 7.43
C ILE A 590 -11.13 11.17 7.17
N VAL A 591 -10.31 10.39 6.45
CA VAL A 591 -8.93 10.77 6.16
C VAL A 591 -8.87 11.68 4.93
N GLN A 592 -8.24 12.84 5.09
CA GLN A 592 -8.07 13.85 4.04
C GLN A 592 -6.66 13.78 3.42
N PHE A 593 -6.50 14.32 2.20
CA PHE A 593 -5.23 14.28 1.45
C PHE A 593 -4.12 15.19 2.01
N ASP A 594 -4.44 16.07 2.95
CA ASP A 594 -3.50 16.84 3.74
C ASP A 594 -3.14 16.16 5.08
N GLY A 595 -3.62 14.96 5.35
CA GLY A 595 -3.08 14.09 6.39
C GLY A 595 -3.73 14.30 7.75
N VAL A 596 -4.95 14.85 7.73
CA VAL A 596 -5.79 14.98 8.91
C VAL A 596 -6.95 13.99 8.85
N ILE A 597 -7.40 13.55 10.02
CA ILE A 597 -8.73 13.00 10.22
C ILE A 597 -9.68 14.19 10.37
N TYR A 598 -10.72 14.24 9.56
CA TYR A 598 -11.69 15.32 9.55
C TYR A 598 -13.11 14.76 9.53
N LEU A 599 -13.94 15.25 10.45
CA LEU A 599 -15.34 14.87 10.57
C LEU A 599 -16.15 15.66 9.52
N LYS A 600 -16.06 15.21 8.26
CA LYS A 600 -16.70 15.88 7.13
C LYS A 600 -18.22 15.71 7.22
N ARG A 601 -18.92 16.82 7.47
CA ARG A 601 -20.38 16.88 7.51
C ARG A 601 -20.96 17.01 6.11
N GLN A 602 -22.13 16.42 5.89
CA GLN A 602 -22.86 16.52 4.62
C GLN A 602 -23.91 17.63 4.73
N ILE A 603 -23.91 18.55 3.77
CA ILE A 603 -24.96 19.58 3.65
C ILE A 603 -26.26 18.88 3.28
N VAL A 604 -27.38 19.36 3.81
CA VAL A 604 -28.71 18.87 3.42
C VAL A 604 -28.95 19.22 1.95
N GLY A 605 -29.10 18.19 1.12
CA GLY A 605 -29.28 18.35 -0.33
C GLY A 605 -30.62 18.97 -0.72
N GLU A 606 -30.65 19.59 -1.90
CA GLU A 606 -31.84 20.26 -2.45
C GLU A 606 -33.03 19.31 -2.63
N GLU A 607 -32.76 18.01 -2.82
CA GLU A 607 -33.77 16.96 -2.91
C GLU A 607 -34.64 16.86 -1.66
N PHE A 608 -34.16 17.33 -0.51
CA PHE A 608 -34.91 17.40 0.74
C PHE A 608 -35.65 18.73 0.92
N SER A 609 -35.49 19.70 0.02
CA SER A 609 -36.13 21.03 0.10
C SER A 609 -36.02 21.67 1.49
N PRO A 610 -34.80 21.87 2.04
CA PRO A 610 -34.64 22.41 3.38
C PRO A 610 -35.11 23.87 3.45
N VAL A 611 -36.01 24.17 4.38
CA VAL A 611 -36.54 25.52 4.61
C VAL A 611 -36.29 25.91 6.07
N PRO A 612 -35.59 27.04 6.34
CA PRO A 612 -35.48 27.57 7.69
C PRO A 612 -36.84 28.09 8.16
N LYS A 613 -37.25 27.72 9.37
CA LYS A 613 -38.51 28.14 9.98
C LYS A 613 -38.31 28.48 11.44
N GLU A 614 -38.92 29.57 11.87
CA GLU A 614 -38.93 29.97 13.27
C GLU A 614 -40.15 29.35 13.96
N GLN A 615 -39.91 28.64 15.06
CA GLN A 615 -40.94 27.99 15.85
C GLN A 615 -40.53 28.06 17.33
N ASP A 616 -41.39 28.61 18.19
CA ASP A 616 -41.17 28.71 19.64
C ASP A 616 -39.82 29.37 20.01
N ASP A 617 -39.46 30.48 19.34
CA ASP A 617 -38.17 31.17 19.45
C ASP A 617 -36.93 30.32 19.06
N LEU A 618 -37.15 29.16 18.42
CA LEU A 618 -36.11 28.30 17.86
C LEU A 618 -36.12 28.35 16.34
N LEU A 619 -34.92 28.39 15.75
CA LEU A 619 -34.75 28.24 14.31
C LEU A 619 -34.58 26.76 13.97
N ILE A 620 -35.56 26.19 13.27
CA ILE A 620 -35.60 24.78 12.84
C ILE A 620 -35.50 24.65 11.32
N CYS A 621 -35.22 23.44 10.84
CA CYS A 621 -35.26 23.10 9.41
C CYS A 621 -36.50 22.26 9.11
N GLU A 622 -37.40 22.76 8.28
CA GLU A 622 -38.45 21.96 7.64
C GLU A 622 -37.86 21.30 6.39
N TYR A 623 -38.12 20.02 6.15
CA TYR A 623 -37.59 19.30 4.99
C TYR A 623 -38.57 18.19 4.55
N LYS A 624 -38.46 17.77 3.29
CA LYS A 624 -39.30 16.76 2.64
C LYS A 624 -38.50 15.47 2.45
N ILE A 625 -39.13 14.34 2.71
CA ILE A 625 -38.57 13.02 2.39
C ILE A 625 -39.12 12.61 1.02
N PRO A 626 -38.28 12.36 -0.01
CA PRO A 626 -38.74 12.11 -1.38
C PRO A 626 -39.72 10.94 -1.53
N ASN A 627 -39.60 9.89 -0.73
CA ASN A 627 -40.54 8.78 -0.69
C ASN A 627 -40.61 8.18 0.73
N GLN A 628 -41.64 8.55 1.50
CA GLN A 628 -41.78 8.16 2.91
C GLN A 628 -42.05 6.66 3.13
N GLU A 629 -42.53 5.93 2.11
CA GLU A 629 -42.76 4.48 2.20
C GLU A 629 -41.49 3.65 1.94
N ASN A 630 -40.40 4.30 1.53
CA ASN A 630 -39.14 3.61 1.26
C ASN A 630 -38.36 3.39 2.55
N GLU A 631 -38.15 2.13 2.92
CA GLU A 631 -37.38 1.71 4.10
C GLU A 631 -35.98 2.36 4.20
N LYS A 632 -35.38 2.77 3.07
CA LYS A 632 -34.11 3.50 3.05
C LYS A 632 -34.14 4.74 3.95
N TYR A 633 -35.28 5.43 4.06
CA TYR A 633 -35.42 6.67 4.83
C TYR A 633 -35.92 6.48 6.26
N SER A 634 -36.00 5.24 6.74
CA SER A 634 -36.43 4.92 8.12
C SER A 634 -35.71 5.74 9.18
N SER A 635 -34.39 5.92 9.05
CA SER A 635 -33.59 6.74 9.98
C SER A 635 -33.91 8.24 9.99
N LEU A 636 -34.51 8.76 8.92
CA LEU A 636 -35.03 10.15 8.90
C LEU A 636 -36.41 10.22 9.56
N ILE A 637 -37.23 9.18 9.36
CA ILE A 637 -38.60 9.09 9.87
C ILE A 637 -38.60 8.90 11.40
N ASP A 638 -37.70 8.06 11.93
CA ASP A 638 -37.57 7.82 13.38
C ASP A 638 -36.79 8.93 14.11
N GLY A 639 -36.21 9.89 13.37
CA GLY A 639 -35.47 11.03 13.90
C GLY A 639 -34.04 10.71 14.37
N SER A 640 -33.52 9.50 14.09
CA SER A 640 -32.13 9.14 14.39
C SER A 640 -31.12 9.93 13.56
N ILE A 641 -31.49 10.40 12.37
CA ILE A 641 -30.75 11.37 11.56
C ILE A 641 -31.64 12.58 11.31
N ARG A 642 -31.12 13.79 11.53
CA ARG A 642 -31.87 15.03 11.34
C ARG A 642 -30.97 16.19 10.92
N PRO A 643 -31.53 17.20 10.24
CA PRO A 643 -30.78 18.39 9.88
C PRO A 643 -30.56 19.26 11.11
N VAL A 644 -29.34 19.80 11.25
CA VAL A 644 -29.00 20.82 12.23
C VAL A 644 -28.47 22.07 11.57
N MET A 645 -28.76 23.19 12.21
CA MET A 645 -28.33 24.49 11.76
C MET A 645 -26.81 24.65 11.88
N ALA A 646 -26.23 25.29 10.87
CA ALA A 646 -24.88 25.85 10.88
C ALA A 646 -24.90 27.31 10.43
N TYR A 647 -24.01 28.12 11.00
CA TYR A 647 -23.87 29.54 10.65
C TYR A 647 -22.47 30.07 10.93
N ILE A 648 -22.14 31.18 10.28
CA ILE A 648 -20.97 32.01 10.58
C ILE A 648 -21.34 33.04 11.64
N ILE A 649 -20.44 33.25 12.61
CA ILE A 649 -20.61 34.23 13.68
C ILE A 649 -19.94 35.53 13.26
N ASP A 650 -20.75 36.56 12.99
CA ASP A 650 -20.27 37.91 12.69
C ASP A 650 -19.90 38.67 13.97
N LYS A 651 -20.66 38.45 15.05
CA LYS A 651 -20.46 39.14 16.33
C LYS A 651 -20.82 38.26 17.51
N GLN A 652 -19.88 38.16 18.45
CA GLN A 652 -20.03 37.41 19.70
C GLN A 652 -19.32 38.11 20.86
N VAL A 653 -19.97 38.14 22.02
CA VAL A 653 -19.46 38.78 23.24
C VAL A 653 -19.40 37.80 24.41
N CYS A 654 -18.52 38.10 25.36
CA CYS A 654 -18.42 37.40 26.62
C CYS A 654 -19.43 37.95 27.62
N SER A 655 -20.32 37.11 28.16
CA SER A 655 -21.29 37.48 29.20
C SER A 655 -20.69 38.18 30.43
N LYS A 656 -19.43 37.90 30.76
CA LYS A 656 -18.76 38.46 31.95
C LYS A 656 -18.05 39.79 31.73
N THR A 657 -17.52 40.03 30.52
CA THR A 657 -16.71 41.23 30.21
C THR A 657 -17.34 42.16 29.19
N ASN A 658 -18.37 41.69 28.48
CA ASN A 658 -18.99 42.35 27.33
C ASN A 658 -18.03 42.69 26.17
N LEU A 659 -16.80 42.18 26.22
CA LEU A 659 -15.82 42.27 25.14
C LEU A 659 -16.10 41.21 24.09
N GLU A 660 -15.59 41.44 22.87
CA GLU A 660 -15.53 40.41 21.83
C GLU A 660 -14.95 39.11 22.39
N TYR A 661 -15.65 37.99 22.15
CA TYR A 661 -15.38 36.76 22.88
C TYR A 661 -13.96 36.20 22.67
N SER A 662 -13.38 36.43 21.49
CA SER A 662 -11.99 36.11 21.10
C SER A 662 -10.96 36.89 21.94
N LYS A 663 -11.29 38.10 22.37
CA LYS A 663 -10.43 39.01 23.14
C LYS A 663 -10.58 38.82 24.65
N SER A 664 -11.68 38.21 25.11
CA SER A 664 -11.93 37.94 26.52
C SER A 664 -11.01 36.83 27.07
N PRO A 665 -10.45 36.96 28.28
CA PRO A 665 -9.68 35.90 28.93
C PRO A 665 -10.57 34.77 29.49
N TYR A 666 -11.88 35.01 29.59
CA TYR A 666 -12.84 34.05 30.14
C TYR A 666 -13.31 33.05 29.10
N SER A 667 -13.44 31.80 29.51
CA SER A 667 -13.79 30.64 28.70
C SER A 667 -15.13 30.07 29.14
N LYS A 668 -16.00 29.77 28.15
CA LYS A 668 -17.30 29.16 28.38
C LYS A 668 -17.17 27.74 28.91
N PHE A 669 -16.04 27.05 28.75
CA PHE A 669 -15.81 25.71 29.29
C PHE A 669 -15.00 25.73 30.60
N LEU A 670 -13.97 26.57 30.68
CA LEU A 670 -13.03 26.52 31.80
C LEU A 670 -13.51 27.27 33.04
N ASP A 671 -14.33 28.31 32.87
CA ASP A 671 -14.82 29.17 33.95
C ASP A 671 -16.31 28.96 34.23
N ASN A 672 -16.68 29.06 35.50
CA ASN A 672 -18.06 29.00 35.93
C ASN A 672 -18.79 30.31 35.58
N ASP A 673 -20.08 30.21 35.29
CA ASP A 673 -20.98 31.35 35.02
C ASP A 673 -20.50 32.25 33.87
N VAL A 674 -19.82 31.65 32.89
CA VAL A 674 -19.40 32.32 31.65
C VAL A 674 -20.08 31.65 30.47
N HIS A 675 -20.86 32.45 29.75
CA HIS A 675 -21.50 32.08 28.49
C HIS A 675 -21.01 32.98 27.35
N LYS A 676 -21.03 32.41 26.15
CA LYS A 676 -20.77 33.11 24.89
C LYS A 676 -22.11 33.57 24.32
N ILE A 677 -22.28 34.88 24.15
CA ILE A 677 -23.51 35.46 23.59
C ILE A 677 -23.25 35.75 22.12
N VAL A 678 -24.03 35.13 21.24
CA VAL A 678 -23.97 35.38 19.79
C VAL A 678 -25.00 36.47 19.46
N GLU A 679 -24.53 37.62 18.98
CA GLU A 679 -25.39 38.78 18.70
C GLU A 679 -25.75 38.89 17.22
N LYS A 680 -24.87 38.38 16.33
CA LYS A 680 -25.08 38.45 14.89
C LYS A 680 -24.46 37.23 14.21
N VAL A 681 -25.22 36.65 13.29
CA VAL A 681 -24.82 35.50 12.46
C VAL A 681 -25.10 35.79 10.99
N SER A 682 -24.41 35.06 10.11
CA SER A 682 -24.58 35.06 8.66
C SER A 682 -24.37 33.65 8.10
N GLY A 683 -24.57 33.44 6.80
CA GLY A 683 -24.24 32.18 6.13
C GLY A 683 -25.00 30.96 6.66
N LEU A 684 -26.30 31.10 6.94
CA LEU A 684 -27.15 30.02 7.44
C LEU A 684 -27.18 28.84 6.47
N SER A 685 -26.94 27.64 6.98
CA SER A 685 -27.02 26.37 6.24
C SER A 685 -27.47 25.23 7.17
N PHE A 686 -27.69 24.04 6.61
CA PHE A 686 -28.10 22.85 7.35
C PHE A 686 -27.22 21.65 7.00
N TYR A 687 -26.83 20.90 8.02
CA TYR A 687 -26.03 19.68 7.88
C TYR A 687 -26.75 18.49 8.50
N TRP A 688 -26.54 17.30 7.93
CA TRP A 688 -27.01 16.06 8.52
C TRP A 688 -26.19 15.68 9.75
N THR A 689 -26.88 15.24 10.80
CA THR A 689 -26.25 14.68 12.00
C THR A 689 -27.14 13.61 12.62
N ASP A 690 -26.51 12.66 13.30
CA ASP A 690 -27.15 11.70 14.21
C ASP A 690 -27.14 12.17 15.67
N LYS A 691 -26.47 13.29 15.95
CA LYS A 691 -26.13 13.76 17.30
C LYS A 691 -26.27 15.28 17.43
N PRO A 692 -27.51 15.82 17.38
CA PRO A 692 -27.73 17.27 17.47
C PRO A 692 -27.57 17.82 18.89
N ILE A 693 -27.27 19.12 18.97
CA ILE A 693 -27.33 19.92 20.20
C ILE A 693 -28.50 20.89 20.09
N TYR A 694 -29.40 20.86 21.06
CA TYR A 694 -30.53 21.78 21.19
C TYR A 694 -30.21 22.93 22.14
#